data_AF-A0A522NI50-F1
#
_entry.id   AF-A0A522NI50-F1
#
_cell.length_a   1.000
_cell.length_b   1.000
_cell.length_c   1.000
_cell.angle_alpha   90.00
_cell.angle_beta   90.00
_cell.angle_gamma   90.00
#
_symmetry.space_group_name_H-M   'P 1'
#
loop_
_entity.id
_entity.type
_entity.pdbx_description
1 polymer ?
#
loop_
_entity_poly.entity_id
_entity_poly.type
_entity_poly.pdbx_seq_one_letter_code
_entity_poly.pdbx_strand_id
1 'polypeptide(L)'
;MDPNGSGAGSDSQHGTSANGSTRQRLEQVVIRFAGDSGDGMQLTGDRFTSEAALFGNDLATQPNYPAEIRAPAGTLPGVSSFQIQIADYDILTAGDRPDVLVAMNPAALKSNIGDLPRGGMVIANSDEFTKRNLTKVGYVTNPLETDELSDYVVHSVAMTTLTLGAVETIGASKKDGQRAKNMFALGLLSWMYGRPIETSEKFIREKFARKPEVAETNVLALKAGWNYGETTEAFGTTYEVSRATLPAGEYRQISGNTALAYGIVAAGQLADIPVLLGSYPITPASDILHELSKHKNFNVITFQAEDEIGGICAAIGASYGGALGVTTTSGPGISLKSEALGLAVMTELPLLVVDVQRGGPSTGLPTKTEQADLLQALYGRNGESPVAVVAPRSPSDCFETALEAARIAVSYHTPVIVLSDGAIANGSEPWRIPDVSTLQPITHTFAKPDEPFQPYARDPETLARQFAVPGTPGLEHRIGGLEAANGSGDISYEPVNHDLMVRLRQAKIDGISVPDLEVDDPTGDAELLLIGWGSSYGPIGEACRRARRKGIKVAHAHLRYLNPFPANLGEVLRRYPQVVAPEMNLGQLAFVLRGKFLVDVQSVSKVQGVAFLADEIGRVIRAALGGTLAEVENDKTMVARMAAATVGASA
;
A
#
# COMPACT_ATOMS: atom_id res chain seq x y z
N MET A 1 -67.75 -36.30 36.84
CA MET A 1 -66.30 -36.26 37.08
C MET A 1 -65.91 -34.81 37.14
N ASP A 2 -65.90 -34.25 38.36
CA ASP A 2 -65.09 -33.08 38.72
C ASP A 2 -63.64 -33.56 38.98
N PRO A 3 -62.64 -32.69 39.24
CA PRO A 3 -62.29 -31.40 38.63
C PRO A 3 -60.76 -31.15 38.56
N ASN A 4 -60.33 -29.96 38.08
CA ASN A 4 -59.25 -29.08 38.59
C ASN A 4 -58.94 -28.05 37.47
N GLY A 5 -59.27 -26.75 37.54
CA GLY A 5 -59.03 -25.76 38.60
C GLY A 5 -57.53 -25.43 38.63
N SER A 6 -56.98 -24.23 38.45
CA SER A 6 -57.35 -22.82 38.65
C SER A 6 -56.34 -21.98 37.81
N GLY A 7 -56.55 -20.74 37.39
CA GLY A 7 -56.65 -19.53 38.22
C GLY A 7 -56.05 -18.35 37.43
N ALA A 8 -56.67 -17.19 37.55
CA ALA A 8 -56.34 -15.94 36.86
C ALA A 8 -55.04 -15.29 37.36
N GLY A 9 -54.37 -14.54 36.48
CA GLY A 9 -53.26 -13.65 36.78
C GLY A 9 -53.01 -12.70 35.61
N SER A 10 -53.69 -11.57 35.62
CA SER A 10 -53.42 -10.43 34.74
C SER A 10 -52.15 -9.72 35.20
N ASP A 11 -51.09 -9.76 34.41
CA ASP A 11 -49.99 -8.81 34.54
C ASP A 11 -49.81 -8.06 33.22
N SER A 12 -50.35 -6.85 33.23
CA SER A 12 -50.01 -5.78 32.30
C SER A 12 -48.54 -5.39 32.52
N GLN A 13 -47.63 -5.92 31.70
CA GLN A 13 -46.31 -5.31 31.56
C GLN A 13 -46.38 -4.23 30.50
N HIS A 14 -46.34 -2.98 30.98
CA HIS A 14 -45.93 -1.82 30.20
C HIS A 14 -44.63 -2.15 29.45
N GLY A 15 -44.74 -2.28 28.13
CA GLY A 15 -43.60 -2.19 27.24
C GLY A 15 -43.05 -0.78 27.34
N THR A 16 -41.98 -0.61 28.11
CA THR A 16 -41.09 0.53 28.05
C THR A 16 -40.61 0.69 26.61
N SER A 17 -41.00 1.79 25.98
CA SER A 17 -40.47 2.23 24.69
C SER A 17 -38.97 2.46 24.83
N ALA A 18 -38.16 1.49 24.38
CA ALA A 18 -36.78 1.75 24.08
C ALA A 18 -36.74 2.66 22.85
N ASN A 19 -36.15 3.86 22.99
CA ASN A 19 -35.81 4.75 21.89
C ASN A 19 -34.86 4.00 20.95
N GLY A 20 -35.40 3.34 19.92
CA GLY A 20 -34.60 2.63 18.93
C GLY A 20 -34.30 3.55 17.76
N SER A 21 -33.03 3.96 17.61
CA SER A 21 -32.56 4.47 16.33
C SER A 21 -32.86 3.43 15.25
N THR A 22 -33.40 3.85 14.11
CA THR A 22 -33.64 2.96 12.98
C THR A 22 -32.29 2.45 12.48
N ARG A 23 -32.08 1.13 12.43
CA ARG A 23 -30.83 0.54 11.95
C ARG A 23 -30.94 0.27 10.44
N GLN A 24 -30.09 0.92 9.64
CA GLN A 24 -30.00 0.74 8.19
C GLN A 24 -28.83 -0.16 7.83
N ARG A 25 -29.07 -1.19 7.01
CA ARG A 25 -28.00 -2.05 6.49
C ARG A 25 -27.34 -1.39 5.28
N LEU A 26 -26.01 -1.35 5.27
CA LEU A 26 -25.21 -0.87 4.14
C LEU A 26 -24.32 -2.02 3.62
N GLU A 27 -24.18 -2.13 2.30
CA GLU A 27 -23.25 -3.10 1.68
C GLU A 27 -21.80 -2.65 1.85
N GLN A 28 -21.55 -1.34 1.86
CA GLN A 28 -20.24 -0.73 2.10
C GLN A 28 -20.39 0.66 2.70
N VAL A 29 -19.30 1.17 3.28
CA VAL A 29 -19.17 2.59 3.61
C VAL A 29 -17.71 3.02 3.60
N VAL A 30 -17.46 4.26 3.16
CA VAL A 30 -16.15 4.89 3.15
C VAL A 30 -16.13 6.03 4.17
N ILE A 31 -15.24 5.95 5.14
CA ILE A 31 -15.10 6.93 6.22
C ILE A 31 -13.73 7.58 6.13
N ARG A 32 -13.67 8.91 6.18
CA ARG A 32 -12.43 9.67 6.22
C ARG A 32 -12.32 10.48 7.50
N PHE A 33 -11.29 10.18 8.28
CA PHE A 33 -10.86 11.02 9.40
C PHE A 33 -9.88 12.05 8.90
N ALA A 34 -10.09 13.34 9.21
CA ALA A 34 -9.21 14.41 8.80
C ALA A 34 -8.96 15.40 9.95
N GLY A 35 -7.70 15.76 10.15
CA GLY A 35 -7.25 16.64 11.23
C GLY A 35 -5.81 17.12 10.99
N ASP A 36 -5.21 17.76 11.98
CA ASP A 36 -3.81 18.18 11.87
C ASP A 36 -2.86 16.99 12.07
N SER A 37 -1.67 17.06 11.47
CA SER A 37 -0.57 16.15 11.81
C SER A 37 -0.31 16.18 13.32
N GLY A 38 -0.40 15.01 13.97
CA GLY A 38 -0.26 14.86 15.42
C GLY A 38 -1.58 14.84 16.21
N ASP A 39 -2.73 15.10 15.58
CA ASP A 39 -4.06 14.92 16.21
C ASP A 39 -4.46 13.44 16.34
N GLY A 40 -3.63 12.51 15.86
CA GLY A 40 -3.87 11.07 16.02
C GLY A 40 -4.90 10.49 15.04
N MET A 41 -5.14 11.12 13.89
CA MET A 41 -6.06 10.60 12.85
C MET A 41 -5.68 9.21 12.35
N GLN A 42 -4.38 8.96 12.18
CA GLN A 42 -3.85 7.65 11.81
C GLN A 42 -4.17 6.60 12.89
N LEU A 43 -3.95 6.94 14.16
CA LEU A 43 -4.25 6.05 15.28
C LEU A 43 -5.75 5.73 15.37
N THR A 44 -6.59 6.75 15.23
CA THR A 44 -8.05 6.58 15.23
C THR A 44 -8.50 5.69 14.08
N GLY A 45 -7.99 5.95 12.88
CA GLY A 45 -8.24 5.13 11.69
C GLY A 45 -7.81 3.67 11.86
N ASP A 46 -6.59 3.43 12.34
CA ASP A 46 -6.06 2.10 12.61
C ASP A 46 -6.91 1.33 13.63
N ARG A 47 -7.43 2.01 14.66
CA ARG A 47 -8.30 1.38 15.66
C ARG A 47 -9.64 0.98 15.07
N PHE A 48 -10.28 1.90 14.35
CA PHE A 48 -11.53 1.59 13.67
C PHE A 48 -11.36 0.45 12.65
N THR A 49 -10.20 0.40 11.98
CA THR A 49 -9.82 -0.71 11.09
C THR A 49 -9.71 -2.04 11.84
N SER A 50 -9.05 -2.05 12.99
CA SER A 50 -8.94 -3.26 13.83
C SER A 50 -10.31 -3.74 14.32
N GLU A 51 -11.21 -2.83 14.71
CA GLU A 51 -12.60 -3.16 15.10
C GLU A 51 -13.38 -3.78 13.94
N ALA A 52 -13.28 -3.20 12.74
CA ALA A 52 -13.94 -3.71 11.53
C ALA A 52 -13.44 -5.11 11.16
N ALA A 53 -12.12 -5.34 11.21
CA ALA A 53 -11.51 -6.65 10.97
C ALA A 53 -12.00 -7.70 11.97
N LEU A 54 -12.03 -7.37 13.28
CA LEU A 54 -12.51 -8.29 14.33
C LEU A 54 -13.99 -8.63 14.19
N PHE A 55 -14.79 -7.70 13.68
CA PHE A 55 -16.19 -7.98 13.37
C PHE A 55 -16.35 -8.93 12.18
N GLY A 56 -15.35 -9.04 11.31
CA GLY A 56 -15.34 -9.87 10.11
C GLY A 56 -15.72 -9.13 8.83
N ASN A 57 -15.53 -7.80 8.79
CA ASN A 57 -15.64 -7.05 7.54
C ASN A 57 -14.38 -7.22 6.70
N ASP A 58 -14.56 -7.17 5.38
CA ASP A 58 -13.44 -6.87 4.50
C ASP A 58 -13.19 -5.36 4.54
N LEU A 59 -11.92 -4.98 4.38
CA LEU A 59 -11.50 -3.58 4.53
C LEU A 59 -10.30 -3.23 3.67
N ALA A 60 -10.17 -1.94 3.38
CA ALA A 60 -9.00 -1.37 2.75
C ALA A 60 -8.78 0.04 3.30
N THR A 61 -7.53 0.39 3.60
CA THR A 61 -7.16 1.68 4.18
C THR A 61 -6.23 2.48 3.28
N GLN A 62 -6.34 3.80 3.37
CA GLN A 62 -5.44 4.73 2.71
C GLN A 62 -5.05 5.87 3.68
N PRO A 63 -3.90 5.73 4.33
CA PRO A 63 -3.24 6.83 5.03
C PRO A 63 -2.83 7.94 4.06
N ASN A 64 -3.03 9.19 4.47
CA ASN A 64 -2.52 10.37 3.77
C ASN A 64 -1.81 11.29 4.74
N TYR A 65 -0.49 11.39 4.55
CA TYR A 65 0.38 12.22 5.36
C TYR A 65 0.64 13.56 4.67
N PRO A 66 0.70 14.67 5.42
CA PRO A 66 1.15 15.94 4.89
C PRO A 66 2.61 15.85 4.45
N ALA A 67 3.00 16.69 3.49
CA ALA A 67 4.38 16.75 3.02
C ALA A 67 5.34 17.28 4.11
N GLU A 68 4.84 18.12 5.01
CA GLU A 68 5.62 18.69 6.12
C GLU A 68 5.43 17.89 7.41
N ILE A 69 6.55 17.51 8.06
CA ILE A 69 6.54 16.77 9.34
C ILE A 69 5.87 17.59 10.46
N ARG A 70 6.02 18.92 10.44
CA ARG A 70 5.41 19.84 11.42
C ARG A 70 4.93 21.13 10.76
N ALA A 71 3.99 21.03 9.83
CA ALA A 71 3.23 22.20 9.40
C ALA A 71 2.52 22.86 10.60
N PRO A 72 2.33 24.19 10.59
CA PRO A 72 1.59 24.87 11.65
C PRO A 72 0.17 24.31 11.79
N ALA A 73 -0.26 24.05 13.03
CA ALA A 73 -1.61 23.54 13.31
C ALA A 73 -2.71 24.48 12.77
N GLY A 74 -3.73 23.87 12.16
CA GLY A 74 -4.86 24.55 11.51
C GLY A 74 -4.49 25.18 10.17
N THR A 75 -3.54 24.62 9.42
CA THR A 75 -3.18 25.05 8.06
C THR A 75 -3.41 23.92 7.05
N LEU A 76 -3.71 24.27 5.79
CA LEU A 76 -3.98 23.28 4.74
C LEU A 76 -2.81 22.31 4.50
N PRO A 77 -1.52 22.74 4.46
CA PRO A 77 -0.39 21.84 4.29
C PRO A 77 -0.17 20.86 5.44
N GLY A 78 -0.75 21.14 6.62
CA GLY A 78 -0.63 20.29 7.81
C GLY A 78 -1.74 19.27 7.99
N VAL A 79 -2.71 19.23 7.07
CA VAL A 79 -3.82 18.28 7.14
C VAL A 79 -3.30 16.87 6.89
N SER A 80 -3.62 15.96 7.82
CA SER A 80 -3.47 14.52 7.67
C SER A 80 -4.86 13.89 7.62
N SER A 81 -5.02 12.88 6.77
CA SER A 81 -6.25 12.10 6.72
C SER A 81 -5.99 10.60 6.72
N PHE A 82 -6.99 9.85 7.16
CA PHE A 82 -7.02 8.40 7.10
C PHE A 82 -8.37 8.00 6.53
N GLN A 83 -8.36 7.31 5.39
CA GLN A 83 -9.59 6.77 4.80
C GLN A 83 -9.65 5.26 5.02
N ILE A 84 -10.84 4.77 5.34
CA ILE A 84 -11.15 3.36 5.43
C ILE A 84 -12.43 3.08 4.64
N GLN A 85 -12.40 2.04 3.82
CA GLN A 85 -13.60 1.41 3.31
C GLN A 85 -13.82 0.09 4.06
N ILE A 86 -15.06 -0.15 4.47
CA ILE A 86 -15.51 -1.43 5.01
C ILE A 86 -16.68 -1.94 4.17
N ALA A 87 -16.74 -3.25 3.95
CA ALA A 87 -17.79 -3.87 3.15
C ALA A 87 -18.21 -5.24 3.68
N ASP A 88 -19.35 -5.72 3.18
CA ASP A 88 -19.83 -7.11 3.37
C ASP A 88 -19.48 -8.04 2.19
N TYR A 89 -18.60 -7.58 1.29
CA TYR A 89 -18.03 -8.32 0.17
C TYR A 89 -16.56 -7.95 -0.05
N ASP A 90 -15.87 -8.71 -0.90
CA ASP A 90 -14.46 -8.51 -1.29
C ASP A 90 -14.24 -7.15 -1.99
N ILE A 91 -13.47 -6.26 -1.37
CA ILE A 91 -13.11 -4.95 -1.89
C ILE A 91 -11.63 -4.85 -2.25
N LEU A 92 -11.33 -4.08 -3.28
CA LEU A 92 -9.96 -3.95 -3.81
C LEU A 92 -9.33 -2.58 -3.58
N THR A 93 -10.10 -1.62 -3.02
CA THR A 93 -9.68 -0.22 -2.87
C THR A 93 -10.17 0.33 -1.54
N ALA A 94 -9.53 1.38 -1.02
CA ALA A 94 -10.02 2.12 0.14
C ALA A 94 -11.19 3.08 -0.15
N GLY A 95 -11.78 3.01 -1.36
CA GLY A 95 -12.92 3.81 -1.79
C GLY A 95 -12.52 5.06 -2.56
N ASP A 96 -13.32 5.45 -3.54
CA ASP A 96 -13.01 6.63 -4.37
C ASP A 96 -13.27 7.94 -3.63
N ARG A 97 -14.36 7.96 -2.85
CA ARG A 97 -14.87 9.13 -2.15
C ARG A 97 -15.41 8.71 -0.79
N PRO A 98 -15.26 9.53 0.26
CA PRO A 98 -15.89 9.26 1.54
C PRO A 98 -17.41 9.38 1.42
N ASP A 99 -18.13 8.57 2.17
CA ASP A 99 -19.55 8.77 2.51
C ASP A 99 -19.68 9.62 3.79
N VAL A 100 -18.70 9.48 4.70
CA VAL A 100 -18.62 10.21 5.96
C VAL A 100 -17.25 10.89 6.09
N LEU A 101 -17.26 12.21 6.30
CA LEU A 101 -16.08 13.01 6.61
C LEU A 101 -16.12 13.46 8.07
N VAL A 102 -15.17 12.99 8.87
CA VAL A 102 -14.91 13.50 10.22
C VAL A 102 -13.86 14.60 10.14
N ALA A 103 -14.29 15.86 10.31
CA ALA A 103 -13.43 17.03 10.23
C ALA A 103 -13.12 17.57 11.63
N MET A 104 -11.88 17.38 12.08
CA MET A 104 -11.46 17.82 13.41
C MET A 104 -11.23 19.34 13.52
N ASN A 105 -11.11 20.05 12.39
CA ASN A 105 -10.91 21.49 12.33
C ASN A 105 -11.29 22.06 10.93
N PRO A 106 -11.30 23.40 10.74
CA PRO A 106 -11.64 24.01 9.45
C PRO A 106 -10.68 23.68 8.29
N ALA A 107 -9.40 23.42 8.57
CA ALA A 107 -8.43 23.04 7.54
C ALA A 107 -8.76 21.65 6.98
N ALA A 108 -9.03 20.70 7.87
CA ALA A 108 -9.46 19.36 7.54
C ALA A 108 -10.75 19.34 6.71
N LEU A 109 -11.73 20.18 7.06
CA LEU A 109 -12.95 20.36 6.27
C LEU A 109 -12.60 20.90 4.87
N LYS A 110 -11.90 22.03 4.78
CA LYS A 110 -11.61 22.70 3.51
C LYS A 110 -10.80 21.82 2.55
N SER A 111 -9.84 21.06 3.05
CA SER A 111 -9.00 20.17 2.24
C SER A 111 -9.71 18.92 1.71
N ASN A 112 -10.85 18.50 2.31
CA ASN A 112 -11.48 17.21 2.00
C ASN A 112 -12.93 17.32 1.54
N ILE A 113 -13.62 18.44 1.79
CA ILE A 113 -15.05 18.57 1.48
C ILE A 113 -15.35 18.40 -0.02
N GLY A 114 -14.42 18.77 -0.90
CA GLY A 114 -14.57 18.59 -2.35
C GLY A 114 -14.63 17.14 -2.82
N ASP A 115 -14.16 16.19 -2.00
CA ASP A 115 -14.23 14.76 -2.29
C ASP A 115 -15.53 14.12 -1.81
N LEU A 116 -16.25 14.77 -0.87
CA LEU A 116 -17.50 14.27 -0.33
C LEU A 116 -18.63 14.48 -1.37
N PRO A 117 -19.38 13.44 -1.75
CA PRO A 117 -20.51 13.60 -2.66
C PRO A 117 -21.66 14.36 -1.98
N ARG A 118 -22.54 14.95 -2.80
CA ARG A 118 -23.81 15.53 -2.32
C ARG A 118 -24.61 14.50 -1.54
N GLY A 119 -25.17 14.93 -0.41
CA GLY A 119 -25.86 14.06 0.55
C GLY A 119 -24.92 13.28 1.48
N GLY A 120 -23.60 13.37 1.30
CA GLY A 120 -22.62 12.79 2.23
C GLY A 120 -22.68 13.45 3.60
N MET A 121 -22.17 12.74 4.61
CA MET A 121 -22.22 13.17 6.00
C MET A 121 -20.95 13.90 6.42
N VAL A 122 -21.09 15.04 7.09
CA VAL A 122 -19.99 15.77 7.73
C VAL A 122 -20.18 15.73 9.24
N ILE A 123 -19.22 15.17 9.97
CA ILE A 123 -19.14 15.27 11.43
C ILE A 123 -18.02 16.25 11.76
N ALA A 124 -18.36 17.46 12.20
CA ALA A 124 -17.40 18.53 12.42
C ALA A 124 -17.22 18.84 13.91
N ASN A 125 -15.96 18.95 14.37
CA ASN A 125 -15.66 19.43 15.71
C ASN A 125 -15.89 20.94 15.81
N SER A 126 -17.08 21.35 16.24
CA SER A 126 -17.50 22.77 16.25
C SER A 126 -16.62 23.66 17.12
N ASP A 127 -15.98 23.11 18.16
CA ASP A 127 -15.09 23.86 19.05
C ASP A 127 -13.88 24.48 18.32
N GLU A 128 -13.46 23.88 17.20
CA GLU A 128 -12.28 24.32 16.45
C GLU A 128 -12.59 25.37 15.37
N PHE A 129 -13.88 25.66 15.11
CA PHE A 129 -14.36 26.65 14.13
C PHE A 129 -14.34 28.08 14.70
N THR A 130 -13.26 28.43 15.39
CA THR A 130 -13.04 29.77 15.94
C THR A 130 -12.64 30.76 14.84
N LYS A 131 -12.93 32.06 15.03
CA LYS A 131 -12.53 33.14 14.10
C LYS A 131 -11.05 33.06 13.71
N ARG A 132 -10.17 32.76 14.67
CA ARG A 132 -8.73 32.62 14.43
C ARG A 132 -8.40 31.47 13.48
N ASN A 133 -9.00 30.30 13.67
CA ASN A 133 -8.74 29.12 12.83
C ASN A 133 -9.36 29.27 11.43
N LEU A 134 -10.53 29.90 11.33
CA LEU A 134 -11.18 30.21 10.05
C LEU A 134 -10.32 31.14 9.19
N THR A 135 -9.79 32.22 9.78
CA THR A 135 -8.92 33.18 9.07
C THR A 135 -7.64 32.52 8.54
N LYS A 136 -7.03 31.58 9.30
CA LYS A 136 -5.81 30.87 8.86
C LYS A 136 -5.99 30.11 7.54
N VAL A 137 -7.20 29.60 7.28
CA VAL A 137 -7.51 28.82 6.08
C VAL A 137 -8.32 29.63 5.07
N GLY A 138 -8.50 30.93 5.30
CA GLY A 138 -9.20 31.84 4.40
C GLY A 138 -10.72 31.63 4.33
N TYR A 139 -11.36 31.19 5.43
CA TYR A 139 -12.82 31.31 5.57
C TYR A 139 -13.17 32.70 6.08
N VAL A 140 -14.15 33.35 5.44
CA VAL A 140 -14.68 34.66 5.83
C VAL A 140 -15.72 34.50 6.94
N THR A 141 -16.60 33.52 6.80
CA THR A 141 -17.66 33.14 7.73
C THR A 141 -17.50 31.69 8.17
N ASN A 142 -18.16 31.30 9.27
CA ASN A 142 -18.14 29.90 9.72
C ASN A 142 -19.01 29.05 8.77
N PRO A 143 -18.43 28.10 8.00
CA PRO A 143 -19.21 27.30 7.06
C PRO A 143 -20.28 26.44 7.73
N LEU A 144 -20.13 26.13 9.03
CA LEU A 144 -21.12 25.37 9.81
C LEU A 144 -22.40 26.17 10.15
N GLU A 145 -22.36 27.50 10.01
CA GLU A 145 -23.47 28.41 10.34
C GLU A 145 -24.09 29.04 9.08
N THR A 146 -23.69 28.57 7.90
CA THR A 146 -24.09 29.11 6.60
C THR A 146 -24.62 28.02 5.69
N ASP A 147 -25.27 28.42 4.58
CA ASP A 147 -25.77 27.50 3.58
C ASP A 147 -24.66 26.86 2.71
N GLU A 148 -23.37 27.16 2.96
CA GLU A 148 -22.22 26.59 2.23
C GLU A 148 -22.19 25.05 2.28
N LEU A 149 -22.75 24.45 3.33
CA LEU A 149 -22.81 23.00 3.52
C LEU A 149 -24.22 22.41 3.33
N SER A 150 -25.15 23.17 2.75
CA SER A 150 -26.55 22.74 2.53
C SER A 150 -26.71 21.51 1.64
N ASP A 151 -25.72 21.23 0.79
CA ASP A 151 -25.64 20.03 -0.04
C ASP A 151 -25.28 18.75 0.75
N TYR A 152 -25.00 18.85 2.07
CA TYR A 152 -24.52 17.75 2.92
C TYR A 152 -25.36 17.58 4.19
N VAL A 153 -25.25 16.40 4.81
CA VAL A 153 -25.81 16.15 6.15
C VAL A 153 -24.76 16.52 7.19
N VAL A 154 -24.93 17.65 7.87
CA VAL A 154 -23.93 18.19 8.80
C VAL A 154 -24.31 17.94 10.26
N HIS A 155 -23.42 17.28 10.99
CA HIS A 155 -23.48 17.12 12.44
C HIS A 155 -22.33 17.91 13.08
N SER A 156 -22.67 19.07 13.65
CA SER A 156 -21.73 19.87 14.45
C SER A 156 -21.68 19.35 15.88
N VAL A 157 -20.53 18.85 16.30
CA VAL A 157 -20.34 18.26 17.63
C VAL A 157 -19.25 19.02 18.38
N ALA A 158 -19.53 19.46 19.61
CA ALA A 158 -18.54 20.10 20.48
C ALA A 158 -17.60 19.05 21.11
N MET A 159 -16.85 18.33 20.27
CA MET A 159 -16.06 17.17 20.66
C MET A 159 -15.02 17.51 21.73
N THR A 160 -14.37 18.68 21.61
CA THR A 160 -13.35 19.11 22.57
C THR A 160 -13.99 19.41 23.92
N THR A 161 -15.10 20.14 23.94
CA THR A 161 -15.83 20.49 25.16
C THR A 161 -16.35 19.23 25.87
N LEU A 162 -16.97 18.31 25.12
CA LEU A 162 -17.50 17.06 25.67
C LEU A 162 -16.37 16.14 26.19
N THR A 163 -15.25 16.06 25.46
CA THR A 163 -14.08 15.28 25.91
C THR A 163 -13.53 15.85 27.22
N LEU A 164 -13.37 17.17 27.33
CA LEU A 164 -12.85 17.82 28.53
C LEU A 164 -13.75 17.59 29.75
N GLY A 165 -15.08 17.64 29.58
CA GLY A 165 -16.02 17.33 30.66
C GLY A 165 -15.93 15.87 31.12
N ALA A 166 -15.76 14.93 30.20
CA ALA A 166 -15.66 13.50 30.53
C ALA A 166 -14.39 13.14 31.32
N VAL A 167 -13.29 13.87 31.11
CA VAL A 167 -12.00 13.60 31.78
C VAL A 167 -11.76 14.48 33.01
N GLU A 168 -12.67 15.41 33.31
CA GLU A 168 -12.57 16.31 34.47
C GLU A 168 -12.56 15.52 35.79
N THR A 169 -13.35 14.45 35.87
CA THR A 169 -13.50 13.62 37.08
C THR A 169 -12.21 12.91 37.49
N ILE A 170 -11.28 12.70 36.56
CA ILE A 170 -9.96 12.10 36.83
C ILE A 170 -8.84 13.14 36.96
N GLY A 171 -9.19 14.44 36.92
CA GLY A 171 -8.21 15.53 37.03
C GLY A 171 -7.25 15.63 35.85
N ALA A 172 -7.62 15.12 34.67
CA ALA A 172 -6.75 15.16 33.50
C ALA A 172 -6.46 16.61 33.08
N SER A 173 -5.22 16.87 32.65
CA SER A 173 -4.85 18.21 32.18
C SER A 173 -5.67 18.60 30.94
N LYS A 174 -6.01 19.88 30.78
CA LYS A 174 -6.69 20.37 29.56
C LYS A 174 -5.96 19.97 28.28
N LYS A 175 -4.62 19.92 28.33
CA LYS A 175 -3.77 19.51 27.21
C LYS A 175 -3.95 18.04 26.85
N ASP A 176 -4.04 17.16 27.84
CA ASP A 176 -4.20 15.73 27.60
C ASP A 176 -5.63 15.40 27.17
N GLY A 177 -6.64 16.07 27.75
CA GLY A 177 -8.02 15.97 27.29
C GLY A 177 -8.20 16.44 25.83
N GLN A 178 -7.60 17.57 25.45
CA GLN A 178 -7.59 18.05 24.06
C GLN A 178 -6.92 17.06 23.09
N ARG A 179 -5.92 16.30 23.54
CA ARG A 179 -5.26 15.28 22.73
C ARG A 179 -6.08 14.01 22.57
N ALA A 180 -7.05 13.77 23.44
CA ALA A 180 -7.92 12.60 23.41
C ALA A 180 -9.19 12.81 22.56
N LYS A 181 -9.41 14.00 21.99
CA LYS A 181 -10.59 14.31 21.16
C LYS A 181 -10.76 13.37 19.95
N ASN A 182 -9.66 12.80 19.46
CA ASN A 182 -9.69 11.81 18.39
C ASN A 182 -10.29 10.46 18.83
N MET A 183 -10.20 10.12 20.12
CA MET A 183 -10.87 8.95 20.70
C MET A 183 -12.37 9.20 20.88
N PHE A 184 -12.79 10.44 21.16
CA PHE A 184 -14.21 10.80 21.13
C PHE A 184 -14.81 10.55 19.73
N ALA A 185 -14.13 11.02 18.69
CA ALA A 185 -14.55 10.76 17.31
C ALA A 185 -14.61 9.26 16.98
N LEU A 186 -13.64 8.47 17.47
CA LEU A 186 -13.65 7.02 17.36
C LEU A 186 -14.91 6.42 18.01
N GLY A 187 -15.20 6.78 19.26
CA GLY A 187 -16.33 6.23 20.01
C GLY A 187 -17.67 6.55 19.38
N LEU A 188 -17.83 7.77 18.85
CA LEU A 188 -19.03 8.18 18.12
C LEU A 188 -19.23 7.35 16.84
N LEU A 189 -18.15 7.10 16.08
CA LEU A 189 -18.23 6.27 14.89
C LEU A 189 -18.44 4.80 15.20
N SER A 190 -17.78 4.27 16.23
CA SER A 190 -18.03 2.92 16.71
C SER A 190 -19.52 2.76 17.04
N TRP A 191 -20.13 3.74 17.71
CA TRP A 191 -21.58 3.72 18.00
C TRP A 191 -22.41 3.74 16.73
N MET A 192 -22.12 4.68 15.82
CA MET A 192 -22.88 4.85 14.57
C MET A 192 -22.88 3.59 13.70
N TYR A 193 -21.81 2.77 13.76
CA TYR A 193 -21.68 1.51 13.03
C TYR A 193 -21.89 0.25 13.89
N GLY A 194 -22.41 0.38 15.11
CA GLY A 194 -22.71 -0.75 16.00
C GLY A 194 -21.50 -1.59 16.42
N ARG A 195 -20.32 -0.98 16.58
CA ARG A 195 -19.03 -1.64 16.87
C ARG A 195 -18.74 -1.69 18.38
N PRO A 196 -18.56 -2.86 19.01
CA PRO A 196 -18.21 -2.91 20.44
C PRO A 196 -16.86 -2.21 20.75
N ILE A 197 -16.82 -1.38 21.79
CA ILE A 197 -15.64 -0.56 22.15
C ILE A 197 -14.67 -1.23 23.12
N GLU A 198 -15.03 -2.38 23.70
CA GLU A 198 -14.27 -3.05 24.76
C GLU A 198 -12.86 -3.46 24.29
N THR A 199 -12.76 -3.85 23.02
CA THR A 199 -11.48 -4.22 22.38
C THR A 199 -10.57 -3.00 22.25
N SER A 200 -11.12 -1.84 21.87
CA SER A 200 -10.41 -0.57 21.84
C SER A 200 -10.00 -0.09 23.22
N GLU A 201 -10.84 -0.26 24.25
CA GLU A 201 -10.46 0.04 25.64
C GLU A 201 -9.24 -0.76 26.09
N LYS A 202 -9.25 -2.08 25.84
CA LYS A 202 -8.13 -2.96 26.18
C LYS A 202 -6.86 -2.51 25.47
N PHE A 203 -6.95 -2.25 24.17
CA PHE A 203 -5.80 -1.79 23.39
C PHE A 203 -5.24 -0.46 23.91
N ILE A 204 -6.10 0.52 24.21
CA ILE A 204 -5.66 1.84 24.71
C ILE A 204 -4.88 1.67 26.02
N ARG A 205 -5.37 0.81 26.92
CA ARG A 205 -4.70 0.48 28.19
C ARG A 205 -3.37 -0.20 27.99
N GLU A 206 -3.27 -1.15 27.05
CA GLU A 206 -2.01 -1.83 26.72
C GLU A 206 -0.99 -0.86 26.10
N LYS A 207 -1.41 -0.05 25.11
CA LYS A 207 -0.56 0.92 24.41
C LYS A 207 0.03 1.96 25.36
N PHE A 208 -0.77 2.46 26.29
CA PHE A 208 -0.37 3.46 27.27
C PHE A 208 -0.10 2.86 28.65
N ALA A 209 0.25 1.57 28.74
CA ALA A 209 0.51 0.90 30.02
C ALA A 209 1.58 1.59 30.88
N ARG A 210 2.55 2.26 30.23
CA ARG A 210 3.59 3.07 30.90
C ARG A 210 3.10 4.43 31.42
N LYS A 211 1.89 4.87 31.01
CA LYS A 211 1.26 6.13 31.39
C LYS A 211 -0.25 5.91 31.66
N PRO A 212 -0.62 5.29 32.79
CA PRO A 212 -2.01 4.91 33.08
C PRO A 212 -3.01 6.08 33.06
N GLU A 213 -2.59 7.27 33.51
CA GLU A 213 -3.43 8.48 33.46
C GLU A 213 -3.80 8.88 32.02
N VAL A 214 -2.83 8.77 31.09
CA VAL A 214 -3.07 9.01 29.65
C VAL A 214 -3.97 7.92 29.08
N ALA A 215 -3.79 6.68 29.50
CA ALA A 215 -4.65 5.57 29.09
C ALA A 215 -6.12 5.84 29.47
N GLU A 216 -6.38 6.17 30.74
CA GLU A 216 -7.75 6.44 31.20
C GLU A 216 -8.35 7.71 30.59
N THR A 217 -7.54 8.74 30.35
CA THR A 217 -8.01 9.93 29.61
C THR A 217 -8.54 9.55 28.22
N ASN A 218 -7.84 8.66 27.51
CA ASN A 218 -8.27 8.19 26.18
C ASN A 218 -9.49 7.25 26.25
N VAL A 219 -9.56 6.38 27.25
CA VAL A 219 -10.71 5.47 27.46
C VAL A 219 -11.98 6.25 27.80
N LEU A 220 -11.90 7.25 28.68
CA LEU A 220 -13.04 8.10 29.00
C LEU A 220 -13.50 8.93 27.81
N ALA A 221 -12.56 9.46 27.00
CA ALA A 221 -12.90 10.15 25.76
C ALA A 221 -13.61 9.23 24.77
N LEU A 222 -13.15 7.99 24.60
CA LEU A 222 -13.80 6.97 23.77
C LEU A 222 -15.23 6.71 24.23
N LYS A 223 -15.43 6.46 25.52
CA LYS A 223 -16.76 6.24 26.12
C LYS A 223 -17.67 7.45 25.98
N ALA A 224 -17.13 8.66 26.13
CA ALA A 224 -17.89 9.89 25.96
C ALA A 224 -18.43 10.02 24.53
N GLY A 225 -17.63 9.66 23.52
CA GLY A 225 -18.06 9.62 22.12
C GLY A 225 -19.18 8.61 21.88
N TRP A 226 -19.02 7.39 22.42
CA TRP A 226 -20.04 6.34 22.35
C TRP A 226 -21.36 6.76 23.00
N ASN A 227 -21.28 7.25 24.24
CA ASN A 227 -22.44 7.68 25.01
C ASN A 227 -23.13 8.90 24.39
N TYR A 228 -22.37 9.80 23.74
CA TYR A 228 -22.95 10.91 22.99
C TYR A 228 -23.84 10.40 21.87
N GLY A 229 -23.41 9.37 21.15
CA GLY A 229 -24.23 8.69 20.15
C GLY A 229 -25.54 8.16 20.74
N GLU A 230 -25.47 7.39 21.82
CA GLU A 230 -26.66 6.82 22.49
C GLU A 230 -27.67 7.85 22.98
N THR A 231 -27.20 9.04 23.38
CA THR A 231 -28.03 10.06 24.06
C THR A 231 -28.50 11.18 23.14
N THR A 232 -27.89 11.35 21.97
CA THR A 232 -28.22 12.43 21.05
C THR A 232 -29.30 12.01 20.06
N GLU A 233 -30.29 12.87 19.84
CA GLU A 233 -31.27 12.71 18.76
C GLU A 233 -30.70 13.21 17.41
N ALA A 234 -29.46 13.72 17.40
CA ALA A 234 -28.83 14.26 16.20
C ALA A 234 -28.60 13.23 15.10
N PHE A 235 -28.53 11.93 15.44
CA PHE A 235 -28.35 10.84 14.49
C PHE A 235 -29.60 9.95 14.48
N GLY A 236 -30.48 10.15 13.50
CA GLY A 236 -31.74 9.39 13.40
C GLY A 236 -31.59 7.94 12.91
N THR A 237 -30.40 7.55 12.44
CA THR A 237 -30.13 6.23 11.85
C THR A 237 -28.74 5.74 12.27
N THR A 238 -28.66 4.48 12.73
CA THR A 238 -27.40 3.76 12.89
C THR A 238 -27.21 2.83 11.70
N TYR A 239 -25.97 2.52 11.34
CA TYR A 239 -25.64 1.70 10.18
C TYR A 239 -25.05 0.36 10.60
N GLU A 240 -25.34 -0.69 9.84
CA GLU A 240 -24.71 -2.00 10.01
C GLU A 240 -24.14 -2.45 8.67
N VAL A 241 -22.82 -2.68 8.63
CA VAL A 241 -22.14 -3.34 7.51
C VAL A 241 -21.92 -4.79 7.91
N SER A 242 -22.59 -5.71 7.22
CA SER A 242 -22.54 -7.14 7.53
C SER A 242 -21.14 -7.73 7.31
N ARG A 243 -20.90 -8.92 7.88
CA ARG A 243 -19.62 -9.63 7.69
C ARG A 243 -19.38 -9.94 6.23
N ALA A 244 -18.13 -9.81 5.79
CA ALA A 244 -17.72 -10.19 4.46
C ALA A 244 -17.63 -11.71 4.31
N THR A 245 -17.91 -12.19 3.10
CA THR A 245 -17.72 -13.61 2.76
C THR A 245 -16.25 -13.85 2.41
N LEU A 246 -15.41 -14.03 3.43
CA LEU A 246 -13.99 -14.35 3.28
C LEU A 246 -13.75 -15.88 3.40
N PRO A 247 -12.71 -16.42 2.76
CA PRO A 247 -12.30 -17.82 2.98
C PRO A 247 -12.04 -18.11 4.46
N ALA A 248 -12.39 -19.28 4.96
CA ALA A 248 -12.14 -19.63 6.37
C ALA A 248 -10.63 -19.64 6.69
N GLY A 249 -10.24 -19.05 7.82
CA GLY A 249 -8.85 -18.98 8.27
C GLY A 249 -8.63 -18.05 9.45
N GLU A 250 -7.40 -17.98 9.92
CA GLU A 250 -6.95 -16.96 10.87
C GLU A 250 -6.49 -15.72 10.12
N TYR A 251 -7.01 -14.56 10.50
CA TYR A 251 -6.75 -13.29 9.84
C TYR A 251 -6.13 -12.29 10.79
N ARG A 252 -5.28 -11.43 10.24
CA ARG A 252 -4.83 -10.21 10.88
C ARG A 252 -4.82 -9.07 9.88
N GLN A 253 -4.96 -7.84 10.36
CA GLN A 253 -4.64 -6.67 9.56
C GLN A 253 -3.11 -6.64 9.31
N ILE A 254 -2.71 -6.35 8.07
CA ILE A 254 -1.30 -6.16 7.73
C ILE A 254 -1.13 -4.98 6.77
N SER A 255 -0.07 -4.21 6.94
CA SER A 255 0.36 -3.19 5.98
C SER A 255 1.37 -3.77 4.99
N GLY A 256 1.53 -3.14 3.83
CA GLY A 256 2.42 -3.64 2.77
C GLY A 256 3.88 -3.77 3.22
N ASN A 257 4.42 -2.77 3.90
CA ASN A 257 5.80 -2.82 4.41
C ASN A 257 6.00 -3.93 5.46
N THR A 258 5.02 -4.16 6.33
CA THR A 258 5.09 -5.25 7.32
C THR A 258 4.97 -6.62 6.66
N ALA A 259 4.06 -6.78 5.70
CA ALA A 259 3.92 -8.01 4.92
C ALA A 259 5.21 -8.35 4.16
N LEU A 260 5.83 -7.35 3.53
CA LEU A 260 7.11 -7.52 2.86
C LEU A 260 8.23 -7.95 3.82
N ALA A 261 8.32 -7.31 5.00
CA ALA A 261 9.27 -7.70 6.03
C ALA A 261 9.06 -9.15 6.48
N TYR A 262 7.82 -9.59 6.70
CA TYR A 262 7.52 -10.98 7.05
C TYR A 262 7.85 -11.96 5.92
N GLY A 263 7.61 -11.59 4.67
CA GLY A 263 7.99 -12.41 3.52
C GLY A 263 9.52 -12.55 3.41
N ILE A 264 10.29 -11.50 3.69
CA ILE A 264 11.76 -11.57 3.75
C ILE A 264 12.24 -12.50 4.87
N VAL A 265 11.64 -12.44 6.05
CA VAL A 265 11.97 -13.36 7.16
C VAL A 265 11.65 -14.80 6.77
N ALA A 266 10.46 -15.04 6.23
CA ALA A 266 10.03 -16.36 5.79
C ALA A 266 10.95 -16.91 4.69
N ALA A 267 11.37 -16.08 3.74
CA ALA A 267 12.31 -16.46 2.70
C ALA A 267 13.66 -16.96 3.26
N GLY A 268 14.24 -16.25 4.22
CA GLY A 268 15.49 -16.67 4.87
C GLY A 268 15.34 -18.01 5.59
N GLN A 269 14.21 -18.22 6.28
CA GLN A 269 13.91 -19.49 6.95
C GLN A 269 13.67 -20.64 5.96
N LEU A 270 12.94 -20.40 4.87
CA LEU A 270 12.67 -21.39 3.82
C LEU A 270 13.92 -21.75 3.01
N ALA A 271 14.87 -20.82 2.93
CA ALA A 271 16.16 -21.02 2.30
C ALA A 271 17.26 -21.54 3.25
N ASP A 272 16.98 -21.65 4.55
CA ASP A 272 17.95 -22.00 5.60
C ASP A 272 19.24 -21.15 5.53
N ILE A 273 19.10 -19.85 5.25
CA ILE A 273 20.22 -18.91 5.20
C ILE A 273 19.93 -17.65 6.03
N PRO A 274 20.96 -17.01 6.62
CA PRO A 274 20.78 -15.74 7.31
C PRO A 274 20.25 -14.66 6.37
N VAL A 275 19.54 -13.66 6.92
CA VAL A 275 19.14 -12.47 6.18
C VAL A 275 19.95 -11.29 6.67
N LEU A 276 20.54 -10.52 5.75
CA LEU A 276 21.14 -9.22 6.09
C LEU A 276 20.47 -8.11 5.31
N LEU A 277 19.86 -7.17 6.03
CA LEU A 277 19.36 -5.92 5.49
C LEU A 277 20.43 -4.83 5.64
N GLY A 278 21.00 -4.35 4.53
CA GLY A 278 21.81 -3.14 4.48
C GLY A 278 20.98 -1.98 3.90
N SER A 279 20.63 -0.98 4.72
CA SER A 279 19.70 0.06 4.30
C SER A 279 20.01 1.44 4.90
N TYR A 280 19.59 2.49 4.20
CA TYR A 280 19.59 3.87 4.67
C TYR A 280 18.14 4.32 4.86
N PRO A 281 17.77 4.97 5.99
CA PRO A 281 16.39 5.37 6.22
C PRO A 281 15.87 6.36 5.17
N ILE A 282 14.83 5.96 4.43
CA ILE A 282 14.17 6.79 3.43
C ILE A 282 12.66 6.50 3.41
N THR A 283 11.82 7.54 3.42
CA THR A 283 10.36 7.39 3.29
C THR A 283 9.98 6.94 1.88
N PRO A 284 9.05 5.99 1.69
CA PRO A 284 8.30 5.23 2.70
C PRO A 284 8.89 3.84 3.03
N ALA A 285 10.16 3.56 2.73
CA ALA A 285 10.79 2.24 2.93
C ALA A 285 11.32 1.96 4.35
N SER A 286 11.52 2.99 5.18
CA SER A 286 12.12 2.85 6.53
C SER A 286 11.38 1.87 7.45
N ASP A 287 10.08 1.69 7.29
CA ASP A 287 9.31 0.79 8.16
C ASP A 287 9.68 -0.69 7.98
N ILE A 288 10.23 -1.07 6.82
CA ILE A 288 10.76 -2.42 6.60
C ILE A 288 11.98 -2.65 7.50
N LEU A 289 12.88 -1.64 7.62
CA LEU A 289 14.02 -1.69 8.55
C LEU A 289 13.54 -1.76 10.00
N HIS A 290 12.57 -0.92 10.37
CA HIS A 290 11.98 -0.94 11.71
C HIS A 290 11.41 -2.31 12.07
N GLU A 291 10.68 -2.94 11.15
CA GLU A 291 10.07 -4.25 11.40
C GLU A 291 11.13 -5.35 11.46
N LEU A 292 12.02 -5.46 10.48
CA LEU A 292 13.09 -6.48 10.46
C LEU A 292 14.03 -6.40 11.67
N SER A 293 14.26 -5.20 12.22
CA SER A 293 15.12 -5.02 13.40
C SER A 293 14.60 -5.73 14.66
N LYS A 294 13.30 -6.07 14.70
CA LYS A 294 12.64 -6.80 15.80
C LYS A 294 12.83 -8.32 15.71
N HIS A 295 13.23 -8.83 14.55
CA HIS A 295 13.18 -10.26 14.20
C HIS A 295 14.56 -10.95 14.22
N LYS A 296 15.48 -10.49 15.08
CA LYS A 296 16.83 -11.08 15.23
C LYS A 296 16.80 -12.57 15.61
N ASN A 297 15.72 -13.00 16.26
CA ASN A 297 15.46 -14.40 16.61
C ASN A 297 15.26 -15.31 15.39
N PHE A 298 15.12 -14.76 14.18
CA PHE A 298 15.04 -15.48 12.90
C PHE A 298 16.32 -15.34 12.05
N ASN A 299 17.49 -15.13 12.67
CA ASN A 299 18.77 -14.92 11.99
C ASN A 299 18.77 -13.73 11.02
N VAL A 300 18.02 -12.69 11.37
CA VAL A 300 17.96 -11.42 10.63
C VAL A 300 18.93 -10.42 11.26
N ILE A 301 19.82 -9.88 10.44
CA ILE A 301 20.75 -8.81 10.80
C ILE A 301 20.34 -7.55 10.05
N THR A 302 20.19 -6.43 10.77
CA THR A 302 19.94 -5.13 10.17
C THR A 302 21.14 -4.21 10.36
N PHE A 303 21.61 -3.63 9.26
CA PHE A 303 22.69 -2.65 9.22
C PHE A 303 22.15 -1.34 8.65
N GLN A 304 22.02 -0.34 9.52
CA GLN A 304 21.71 1.02 9.10
C GLN A 304 23.00 1.69 8.64
N ALA A 305 23.14 1.88 7.34
CA ALA A 305 24.30 2.49 6.73
C ALA A 305 24.25 4.03 6.80
N GLU A 306 25.39 4.65 6.51
CA GLU A 306 25.58 6.10 6.39
C GLU A 306 24.87 6.69 5.17
N ASP A 307 24.73 5.92 4.09
CA ASP A 307 24.06 6.30 2.85
C ASP A 307 23.57 5.04 2.08
N GLU A 308 22.91 5.26 0.95
CA GLU A 308 22.38 4.19 0.11
C GLU A 308 23.47 3.32 -0.52
N ILE A 309 24.68 3.85 -0.77
CA ILE A 309 25.81 3.12 -1.34
C ILE A 309 26.35 2.12 -0.32
N GLY A 310 26.65 2.58 0.89
CA GLY A 310 27.06 1.72 2.01
C GLY A 310 26.02 0.64 2.31
N GLY A 311 24.72 0.99 2.23
CA GLY A 311 23.63 0.04 2.43
C GLY A 311 23.62 -1.12 1.42
N ILE A 312 23.70 -0.83 0.12
CA ILE A 312 23.72 -1.90 -0.89
C ILE A 312 25.04 -2.68 -0.88
N CYS A 313 26.18 -2.02 -0.66
CA CYS A 313 27.48 -2.69 -0.59
C CYS A 313 27.53 -3.68 0.58
N ALA A 314 26.95 -3.34 1.74
CA ALA A 314 26.82 -4.27 2.86
C ALA A 314 25.95 -5.48 2.50
N ALA A 315 24.83 -5.25 1.81
CA ALA A 315 23.95 -6.33 1.36
C ALA A 315 24.63 -7.27 0.34
N ILE A 316 25.41 -6.72 -0.60
CA ILE A 316 26.21 -7.50 -1.57
C ILE A 316 27.30 -8.30 -0.86
N GLY A 317 28.01 -7.70 0.09
CA GLY A 317 29.03 -8.39 0.88
C GLY A 317 28.44 -9.55 1.71
N ALA A 318 27.26 -9.35 2.30
CA ALA A 318 26.53 -10.40 2.99
C ALA A 318 26.07 -11.52 2.05
N SER A 319 25.58 -11.14 0.86
CA SER A 319 25.23 -12.08 -0.19
C SER A 319 26.41 -12.97 -0.57
N TYR A 320 27.57 -12.37 -0.87
CA TYR A 320 28.82 -13.10 -1.13
C TYR A 320 29.20 -14.05 0.01
N GLY A 321 28.91 -13.67 1.26
CA GLY A 321 29.09 -14.50 2.46
C GLY A 321 28.08 -15.62 2.67
N GLY A 322 27.15 -15.86 1.74
CA GLY A 322 26.14 -16.93 1.80
C GLY A 322 24.84 -16.55 2.50
N ALA A 323 24.63 -15.28 2.86
CA ALA A 323 23.35 -14.78 3.37
C ALA A 323 22.43 -14.33 2.24
N LEU A 324 21.14 -14.18 2.49
CA LEU A 324 20.26 -13.40 1.62
C LEU A 324 20.54 -11.91 1.85
N GLY A 325 21.23 -11.29 0.90
CA GLY A 325 21.43 -9.84 0.89
C GLY A 325 20.15 -9.09 0.53
N VAL A 326 19.75 -8.13 1.35
CA VAL A 326 18.57 -7.29 1.14
C VAL A 326 18.94 -5.82 1.31
N THR A 327 18.40 -4.95 0.46
CA THR A 327 18.44 -3.50 0.64
C THR A 327 17.07 -2.90 0.33
N THR A 328 16.66 -1.88 1.08
CA THR A 328 15.37 -1.20 0.91
C THR A 328 15.59 0.27 0.62
N THR A 329 14.79 0.85 -0.27
CA THR A 329 14.98 2.24 -0.71
C THR A 329 13.75 2.79 -1.45
N SER A 330 13.92 3.94 -2.09
CA SER A 330 12.98 4.57 -3.04
C SER A 330 13.77 5.16 -4.23
N GLY A 331 13.12 5.72 -5.26
CA GLY A 331 13.75 6.20 -6.50
C GLY A 331 15.10 6.94 -6.38
N PRO A 332 15.28 7.94 -5.48
CA PRO A 332 16.58 8.61 -5.31
C PRO A 332 17.69 7.65 -4.89
N GLY A 333 17.38 6.70 -4.01
CA GLY A 333 18.33 5.71 -3.57
C GLY A 333 18.61 4.62 -4.60
N ILE A 334 17.66 4.28 -5.48
CA ILE A 334 17.95 3.44 -6.65
C ILE A 334 18.99 4.11 -7.56
N SER A 335 18.88 5.43 -7.72
CA SER A 335 19.87 6.21 -8.49
C SER A 335 21.28 6.06 -7.91
N LEU A 336 21.43 6.15 -6.59
CA LEU A 336 22.72 5.98 -5.91
C LEU A 336 23.21 4.53 -5.90
N LYS A 337 22.31 3.56 -5.86
CA LYS A 337 22.63 2.13 -5.83
C LYS A 337 22.99 1.55 -7.20
N SER A 338 22.80 2.29 -8.29
CA SER A 338 22.88 1.76 -9.66
C SER A 338 24.24 1.13 -9.99
N GLU A 339 25.36 1.73 -9.56
CA GLU A 339 26.70 1.17 -9.78
C GLU A 339 26.91 -0.15 -9.02
N ALA A 340 26.59 -0.18 -7.73
CA ALA A 340 26.72 -1.38 -6.90
C ALA A 340 25.76 -2.50 -7.34
N LEU A 341 24.57 -2.15 -7.83
CA LEU A 341 23.67 -3.12 -8.44
C LEU A 341 24.28 -3.71 -9.72
N GLY A 342 24.97 -2.90 -10.52
CA GLY A 342 25.79 -3.37 -11.64
C GLY A 342 26.86 -4.37 -11.21
N LEU A 343 27.54 -4.13 -10.07
CA LEU A 343 28.47 -5.10 -9.48
C LEU A 343 27.76 -6.41 -9.10
N ALA A 344 26.58 -6.36 -8.52
CA ALA A 344 25.81 -7.56 -8.16
C ALA A 344 25.36 -8.36 -9.38
N VAL A 345 25.04 -7.69 -10.51
CA VAL A 345 24.79 -8.36 -11.80
C VAL A 345 26.06 -9.01 -12.32
N MET A 346 27.17 -8.28 -12.31
CA MET A 346 28.47 -8.77 -12.82
C MET A 346 28.97 -9.99 -12.04
N THR A 347 28.84 -9.95 -10.71
CA THR A 347 29.24 -11.03 -9.79
C THR A 347 28.17 -12.10 -9.61
N GLU A 348 27.00 -11.92 -10.22
CA GLU A 348 25.87 -12.84 -10.20
C GLU A 348 25.54 -13.31 -8.77
N LEU A 349 25.24 -12.34 -7.92
CA LEU A 349 24.91 -12.56 -6.52
C LEU A 349 23.39 -12.45 -6.26
N PRO A 350 22.80 -13.33 -5.44
CA PRO A 350 21.42 -13.20 -4.99
C PRO A 350 21.26 -11.94 -4.14
N LEU A 351 20.45 -10.99 -4.60
CA LEU A 351 20.23 -9.72 -3.91
C LEU A 351 18.79 -9.28 -4.09
N LEU A 352 18.12 -8.91 -3.00
CA LEU A 352 16.82 -8.25 -3.06
C LEU A 352 16.99 -6.75 -2.92
N VAL A 353 16.52 -6.00 -3.92
CA VAL A 353 16.44 -4.54 -3.88
C VAL A 353 14.97 -4.15 -3.84
N VAL A 354 14.48 -3.76 -2.67
CA VAL A 354 13.11 -3.28 -2.52
C VAL A 354 13.09 -1.79 -2.81
N ASP A 355 12.42 -1.42 -3.89
CA ASP A 355 12.14 -0.04 -4.25
C ASP A 355 10.68 0.29 -3.91
N VAL A 356 10.48 1.08 -2.87
CA VAL A 356 9.15 1.56 -2.49
C VAL A 356 8.97 2.93 -3.13
N GLN A 357 8.36 2.94 -4.32
CA GLN A 357 8.27 4.11 -5.18
C GLN A 357 7.46 5.25 -4.53
N ARG A 358 7.88 6.48 -4.81
CA ARG A 358 7.25 7.72 -4.35
C ARG A 358 7.35 8.79 -5.45
N GLY A 359 6.61 9.90 -5.30
CA GLY A 359 6.61 10.96 -6.31
C GLY A 359 8.01 11.53 -6.57
N GLY A 360 8.43 11.57 -7.84
CA GLY A 360 9.71 12.14 -8.30
C GLY A 360 9.53 13.48 -9.02
N PRO A 361 10.56 13.96 -9.76
CA PRO A 361 11.96 13.51 -9.76
C PRO A 361 12.77 14.09 -8.59
N SER A 362 14.02 13.63 -8.42
CA SER A 362 14.90 14.05 -7.32
C SER A 362 14.22 13.78 -5.96
N THR A 363 14.22 14.72 -5.01
CA THR A 363 13.46 14.58 -3.75
C THR A 363 11.97 14.33 -3.99
N GLY A 364 11.41 15.00 -5.00
CA GLY A 364 10.01 14.92 -5.42
C GLY A 364 9.03 15.15 -4.26
N LEU A 365 8.10 14.20 -4.09
CA LEU A 365 7.03 14.20 -3.10
C LEU A 365 7.15 12.96 -2.19
N PRO A 366 7.97 12.99 -1.13
CA PRO A 366 8.33 11.81 -0.36
C PRO A 366 7.17 11.02 0.26
N THR A 367 6.04 11.67 0.51
CA THR A 367 4.84 11.08 1.13
C THR A 367 3.74 10.74 0.13
N LYS A 368 3.99 10.92 -1.17
CA LYS A 368 3.01 10.74 -2.24
C LYS A 368 3.37 9.55 -3.11
N THR A 369 2.33 8.84 -3.56
CA THR A 369 2.48 7.63 -4.35
C THR A 369 2.68 7.96 -5.82
N GLU A 370 3.58 7.23 -6.47
CA GLU A 370 3.84 7.31 -7.90
C GLU A 370 4.49 6.00 -8.35
N GLN A 371 4.38 5.65 -9.63
CA GLN A 371 4.97 4.43 -10.20
C GLN A 371 5.90 4.80 -11.35
N ALA A 372 6.86 5.69 -11.09
CA ALA A 372 7.71 6.30 -12.10
C ALA A 372 9.15 5.75 -12.16
N ASP A 373 9.43 4.65 -11.46
CA ASP A 373 10.80 4.09 -11.39
C ASP A 373 10.98 2.83 -12.26
N LEU A 374 9.96 2.39 -13.00
CA LEU A 374 10.03 1.16 -13.84
C LEU A 374 11.17 1.20 -14.87
N LEU A 375 11.31 2.29 -15.62
CA LEU A 375 12.42 2.40 -16.59
C LEU A 375 13.78 2.47 -15.90
N GLN A 376 13.85 3.08 -14.72
CA GLN A 376 15.07 3.10 -13.92
C GLN A 376 15.43 1.70 -13.41
N ALA A 377 14.44 0.93 -12.97
CA ALA A 377 14.63 -0.46 -12.55
C ALA A 377 15.07 -1.35 -13.72
N LEU A 378 14.53 -1.15 -14.92
CA LEU A 378 14.88 -1.94 -16.10
C LEU A 378 16.23 -1.53 -16.74
N TYR A 379 16.52 -0.22 -16.79
CA TYR A 379 17.58 0.33 -17.65
C TYR A 379 18.49 1.37 -16.97
N GLY A 380 18.39 1.55 -15.64
CA GLY A 380 19.14 2.60 -14.91
C GLY A 380 20.62 2.31 -14.64
N ARG A 381 21.14 1.17 -15.10
CA ARG A 381 22.52 0.70 -14.88
C ARG A 381 23.35 0.86 -16.16
N ASN A 382 24.66 0.95 -16.04
CA ASN A 382 25.56 1.03 -17.20
C ASN A 382 25.80 -0.34 -17.84
N GLY A 383 25.90 -0.36 -19.17
CA GLY A 383 26.12 -1.58 -19.96
C GLY A 383 24.93 -2.56 -19.92
N GLU A 384 25.07 -3.69 -20.61
CA GLU A 384 24.07 -4.76 -20.64
C GLU A 384 24.02 -5.47 -19.27
N SER A 385 23.10 -5.01 -18.42
CA SER A 385 23.03 -5.36 -17.01
C SER A 385 21.60 -5.73 -16.58
N PRO A 386 21.10 -6.88 -17.05
CA PRO A 386 19.72 -7.28 -16.81
C PRO A 386 19.52 -7.74 -15.36
N VAL A 387 18.33 -7.47 -14.83
CA VAL A 387 17.89 -7.89 -13.49
C VAL A 387 16.46 -8.39 -13.56
N ALA A 388 16.07 -9.28 -12.65
CA ALA A 388 14.67 -9.63 -12.53
C ALA A 388 13.90 -8.49 -11.84
N VAL A 389 12.64 -8.29 -12.21
CA VAL A 389 11.78 -7.25 -11.64
C VAL A 389 10.40 -7.82 -11.37
N VAL A 390 9.94 -7.71 -10.12
CA VAL A 390 8.60 -8.12 -9.68
C VAL A 390 7.91 -7.00 -8.92
N ALA A 391 6.57 -6.99 -8.91
CA ALA A 391 5.78 -5.99 -8.20
C ALA A 391 4.58 -6.65 -7.47
N PRO A 392 4.33 -6.31 -6.20
CA PRO A 392 3.12 -6.74 -5.49
C PRO A 392 1.89 -6.01 -6.01
N ARG A 393 0.72 -6.64 -5.94
CA ARG A 393 -0.56 -6.02 -6.36
C ARG A 393 -1.34 -5.35 -5.22
N SER A 394 -1.03 -5.70 -3.97
CA SER A 394 -1.74 -5.23 -2.77
C SER A 394 -0.86 -5.34 -1.51
N PRO A 395 -1.25 -4.73 -0.38
CA PRO A 395 -0.53 -4.84 0.89
C PRO A 395 -0.23 -6.27 1.33
N SER A 396 -1.21 -7.18 1.31
CA SER A 396 -0.98 -8.57 1.74
C SER A 396 -0.13 -9.36 0.73
N ASP A 397 -0.23 -9.04 -0.56
CA ASP A 397 0.53 -9.67 -1.64
C ASP A 397 2.04 -9.38 -1.59
N CYS A 398 2.45 -8.37 -0.81
CA CYS A 398 3.87 -8.13 -0.51
C CYS A 398 4.55 -9.34 0.13
N PHE A 399 3.84 -10.12 0.95
CA PHE A 399 4.40 -11.32 1.58
C PHE A 399 4.83 -12.35 0.53
N GLU A 400 3.92 -12.74 -0.36
CA GLU A 400 4.17 -13.70 -1.43
C GLU A 400 5.17 -13.15 -2.46
N THR A 401 5.12 -11.84 -2.74
CA THR A 401 6.07 -11.19 -3.67
C THR A 401 7.51 -11.26 -3.14
N ALA A 402 7.71 -11.10 -1.83
CA ALA A 402 9.04 -11.24 -1.23
C ALA A 402 9.55 -12.68 -1.29
N LEU A 403 8.68 -13.67 -1.07
CA LEU A 403 9.03 -15.09 -1.25
C LEU A 403 9.44 -15.40 -2.68
N GLU A 404 8.65 -14.93 -3.66
CA GLU A 404 8.93 -15.13 -5.07
C GLU A 404 10.22 -14.43 -5.50
N ALA A 405 10.44 -13.20 -5.04
CA ALA A 405 11.68 -12.48 -5.30
C ALA A 405 12.91 -13.22 -4.74
N ALA A 406 12.80 -13.74 -3.52
CA ALA A 406 13.87 -14.53 -2.91
C ALA A 406 14.12 -15.85 -3.65
N ARG A 407 13.05 -16.54 -4.06
CA ARG A 407 13.15 -17.76 -4.87
C ARG A 407 13.92 -17.49 -6.16
N ILE A 408 13.57 -16.42 -6.89
CA ILE A 408 14.26 -16.03 -8.11
C ILE A 408 15.73 -15.69 -7.81
N ALA A 409 15.98 -14.85 -6.80
CA ALA A 409 17.33 -14.41 -6.46
C ALA A 409 18.25 -15.59 -6.14
N VAL A 410 17.79 -16.50 -5.29
CA VAL A 410 18.55 -17.66 -4.81
C VAL A 410 18.71 -18.72 -5.91
N SER A 411 17.64 -19.03 -6.67
CA SER A 411 17.70 -20.10 -7.67
C SER A 411 18.51 -19.71 -8.91
N TYR A 412 18.47 -18.44 -9.31
CA TYR A 412 19.14 -17.95 -10.53
C TYR A 412 20.40 -17.11 -10.24
N HIS A 413 20.81 -17.00 -8.97
CA HIS A 413 21.96 -16.20 -8.54
C HIS A 413 22.00 -14.82 -9.21
N THR A 414 20.95 -14.02 -9.00
CA THR A 414 20.79 -12.72 -9.65
C THR A 414 20.15 -11.70 -8.73
N PRO A 415 20.40 -10.39 -8.94
CA PRO A 415 19.63 -9.36 -8.29
C PRO A 415 18.17 -9.37 -8.77
N VAL A 416 17.26 -9.14 -7.83
CA VAL A 416 15.82 -8.98 -8.06
C VAL A 416 15.36 -7.66 -7.47
N ILE A 417 14.74 -6.82 -8.29
CA ILE A 417 14.12 -5.57 -7.85
C ILE A 417 12.65 -5.86 -7.54
N VAL A 418 12.21 -5.52 -6.34
CA VAL A 418 10.80 -5.53 -5.94
C VAL A 418 10.28 -4.10 -6.00
N LEU A 419 9.44 -3.79 -6.99
CA LEU A 419 8.83 -2.48 -7.16
C LEU A 419 7.49 -2.39 -6.42
N SER A 420 7.53 -1.91 -5.19
CA SER A 420 6.33 -1.49 -4.44
C SER A 420 6.06 0.00 -4.67
N ASP A 421 5.04 0.55 -4.04
CA ASP A 421 4.72 1.98 -4.10
C ASP A 421 4.12 2.47 -2.77
N GLY A 422 4.07 3.79 -2.61
CA GLY A 422 3.57 4.43 -1.39
C GLY A 422 2.12 4.06 -1.02
N ALA A 423 1.28 3.68 -1.99
CA ALA A 423 -0.09 3.24 -1.70
C ALA A 423 -0.10 1.83 -1.11
N ILE A 424 0.64 0.89 -1.70
CA ILE A 424 0.77 -0.49 -1.16
C ILE A 424 1.49 -0.48 0.19
N ALA A 425 2.59 0.26 0.30
CA ALA A 425 3.44 0.26 1.48
C ALA A 425 2.71 0.70 2.75
N ASN A 426 1.89 1.75 2.63
CA ASN A 426 1.15 2.35 3.75
C ASN A 426 -0.27 1.80 3.89
N GLY A 427 -0.87 1.28 2.80
CA GLY A 427 -2.19 0.67 2.82
C GLY A 427 -2.22 -0.60 3.69
N SER A 428 -3.40 -0.95 4.17
CA SER A 428 -3.64 -2.19 4.92
C SER A 428 -4.89 -2.91 4.43
N GLU A 429 -4.87 -4.23 4.54
CA GLU A 429 -6.00 -5.12 4.24
C GLU A 429 -6.00 -6.33 5.20
N PRO A 430 -7.11 -7.08 5.30
CA PRO A 430 -7.13 -8.37 5.99
C PRO A 430 -6.19 -9.34 5.29
N TRP A 431 -5.27 -9.91 6.04
CA TRP A 431 -4.37 -10.95 5.56
C TRP A 431 -4.64 -12.24 6.28
N ARG A 432 -4.94 -13.26 5.48
CA ARG A 432 -5.02 -14.64 5.94
C ARG A 432 -3.62 -15.11 6.27
N ILE A 433 -3.37 -15.43 7.52
CA ILE A 433 -2.07 -15.92 7.97
C ILE A 433 -1.81 -17.27 7.28
N PRO A 434 -0.71 -17.40 6.49
CA PRO A 434 -0.41 -18.63 5.81
C PRO A 434 0.04 -19.68 6.82
N ASP A 435 -0.29 -20.95 6.54
CA ASP A 435 0.31 -22.06 7.25
C ASP A 435 1.76 -22.20 6.76
N VAL A 436 2.71 -21.93 7.65
CA VAL A 436 4.15 -21.98 7.36
C VAL A 436 4.57 -23.34 6.81
N SER A 437 3.90 -24.43 7.21
CA SER A 437 4.22 -25.78 6.72
C SER A 437 3.84 -26.02 5.25
N THR A 438 3.01 -25.15 4.67
CA THR A 438 2.57 -25.22 3.27
C THR A 438 3.43 -24.39 2.32
N LEU A 439 4.30 -23.53 2.87
CA LEU A 439 5.20 -22.70 2.09
C LEU A 439 6.27 -23.56 1.41
N GLN A 440 6.56 -23.25 0.15
CA GLN A 440 7.54 -24.01 -0.63
C GLN A 440 8.97 -23.69 -0.18
N PRO A 441 9.83 -24.70 0.06
CA PRO A 441 11.24 -24.47 0.36
C PRO A 441 11.96 -23.72 -0.77
N ILE A 442 12.93 -22.88 -0.41
CA ILE A 442 13.78 -22.18 -1.38
C ILE A 442 15.15 -22.86 -1.36
N THR A 443 15.45 -23.70 -2.33
CA THR A 443 16.73 -24.44 -2.33
C THR A 443 17.87 -23.56 -2.82
N HIS A 444 18.88 -23.36 -1.97
CA HIS A 444 20.17 -22.79 -2.39
C HIS A 444 21.09 -23.89 -2.94
N THR A 445 21.99 -23.53 -3.87
CA THR A 445 22.91 -24.48 -4.53
C THR A 445 24.36 -24.15 -4.20
N PHE A 446 24.66 -23.94 -2.92
CA PHE A 446 26.04 -23.67 -2.50
C PHE A 446 26.92 -24.89 -2.76
N ALA A 447 28.05 -24.66 -3.42
CA ALA A 447 29.06 -25.66 -3.72
C ALA A 447 29.66 -26.21 -2.42
N LYS A 448 29.93 -27.52 -2.43
CA LYS A 448 30.45 -28.25 -1.26
C LYS A 448 31.94 -28.55 -1.42
N PRO A 449 32.67 -28.77 -0.32
CA PRO A 449 34.03 -29.28 -0.40
C PRO A 449 34.13 -30.51 -1.30
N ASP A 450 35.27 -30.67 -1.97
CA ASP A 450 35.60 -31.80 -2.85
C ASP A 450 34.80 -31.88 -4.18
N GLU A 451 33.93 -30.92 -4.48
CA GLU A 451 33.29 -30.78 -5.79
C GLU A 451 34.21 -30.04 -6.79
N PRO A 452 34.24 -30.41 -8.08
CA PRO A 452 34.88 -29.59 -9.10
C PRO A 452 34.25 -28.20 -9.14
N PHE A 453 35.07 -27.18 -8.89
CA PHE A 453 34.59 -25.82 -8.73
C PHE A 453 35.25 -24.86 -9.71
N GLN A 454 34.40 -24.10 -10.39
CA GLN A 454 34.75 -23.00 -11.26
C GLN A 454 33.70 -21.89 -11.02
N PRO A 455 34.11 -20.69 -10.56
CA PRO A 455 33.19 -19.65 -10.09
C PRO A 455 32.11 -19.25 -11.08
N TYR A 456 32.36 -19.34 -12.39
CA TYR A 456 31.41 -19.06 -13.46
C TYR A 456 31.08 -20.31 -14.31
N ALA A 457 31.31 -21.52 -13.79
CA ALA A 457 30.67 -22.71 -14.35
C ALA A 457 29.16 -22.61 -14.12
N ARG A 458 28.39 -22.99 -15.14
CA ARG A 458 26.96 -22.72 -15.23
C ARG A 458 26.16 -23.99 -15.01
N ASP A 459 25.07 -23.86 -14.25
CA ASP A 459 23.99 -24.82 -14.30
C ASP A 459 23.30 -24.74 -15.69
N PRO A 460 23.07 -25.87 -16.40
CA PRO A 460 22.55 -25.84 -17.76
C PRO A 460 21.07 -25.43 -17.86
N GLU A 461 20.30 -25.51 -16.77
CA GLU A 461 18.88 -25.17 -16.76
C GLU A 461 18.67 -23.71 -16.37
N THR A 462 19.32 -23.28 -15.29
CA THR A 462 19.14 -21.94 -14.71
C THR A 462 20.18 -20.93 -15.18
N LEU A 463 21.30 -21.38 -15.76
CA LEU A 463 22.49 -20.57 -16.04
C LEU A 463 23.12 -19.90 -14.79
N ALA A 464 22.66 -20.27 -13.60
CA ALA A 464 23.24 -19.84 -12.34
C ALA A 464 24.69 -20.32 -12.28
N ARG A 465 25.59 -19.45 -11.82
CA ARG A 465 26.98 -19.82 -11.61
C ARG A 465 27.13 -20.74 -10.38
N GLN A 466 28.18 -21.54 -10.31
CA GLN A 466 28.54 -22.21 -9.05
C GLN A 466 28.86 -21.17 -7.96
N PHE A 467 28.35 -21.40 -6.75
CA PHE A 467 28.51 -20.48 -5.63
C PHE A 467 29.16 -21.21 -4.46
N ALA A 468 30.43 -20.93 -4.18
CA ALA A 468 31.06 -21.31 -2.91
C ALA A 468 31.00 -20.18 -1.87
N VAL A 469 30.68 -20.52 -0.63
CA VAL A 469 30.74 -19.56 0.49
C VAL A 469 32.21 -19.37 0.91
N PRO A 470 32.67 -18.13 1.15
CA PRO A 470 34.03 -17.89 1.65
C PRO A 470 34.33 -18.69 2.92
N GLY A 471 35.49 -19.35 2.92
CA GLY A 471 35.91 -20.24 4.01
C GLY A 471 35.64 -21.72 3.76
N THR A 472 34.93 -22.09 2.69
CA THR A 472 34.78 -23.49 2.28
C THR A 472 36.10 -24.04 1.71
N PRO A 473 36.70 -25.08 2.31
CA PRO A 473 38.01 -25.60 1.89
C PRO A 473 38.04 -26.07 0.43
N GLY A 474 39.09 -25.71 -0.31
CA GLY A 474 39.32 -26.14 -1.68
C GLY A 474 38.48 -25.43 -2.75
N LEU A 475 37.65 -24.46 -2.34
CA LEU A 475 36.80 -23.67 -3.23
C LEU A 475 37.21 -22.19 -3.26
N GLU A 476 38.49 -21.91 -3.07
CA GLU A 476 39.02 -20.55 -3.06
C GLU A 476 38.81 -19.88 -4.42
N HIS A 477 38.27 -18.68 -4.43
CA HIS A 477 38.01 -17.93 -5.65
C HIS A 477 38.04 -16.43 -5.45
N ARG A 478 38.06 -15.72 -6.58
CA ARG A 478 37.96 -14.27 -6.65
C ARG A 478 37.01 -13.89 -7.77
N ILE A 479 35.94 -13.20 -7.42
CA ILE A 479 35.04 -12.53 -8.36
C ILE A 479 35.03 -11.04 -8.09
N GLY A 480 34.67 -10.23 -9.08
CA GLY A 480 34.65 -8.77 -8.98
C GLY A 480 33.94 -8.13 -10.17
N GLY A 481 34.10 -6.81 -10.31
CA GLY A 481 33.40 -6.02 -11.33
C GLY A 481 34.02 -6.03 -12.74
N LEU A 482 35.20 -6.64 -12.93
CA LEU A 482 35.81 -6.79 -14.26
C LEU A 482 35.24 -8.02 -14.97
N GLU A 483 35.14 -7.96 -16.30
CA GLU A 483 34.71 -9.10 -17.11
C GLU A 483 35.55 -10.35 -16.80
N ALA A 484 34.85 -11.48 -16.70
CA ALA A 484 35.41 -12.74 -16.23
C ALA A 484 35.25 -13.82 -17.30
N ALA A 485 36.24 -14.70 -17.41
CA ALA A 485 36.17 -15.87 -18.26
C ALA A 485 35.06 -16.80 -17.79
N ASN A 486 34.23 -17.26 -18.73
CA ASN A 486 33.26 -18.31 -18.44
C ASN A 486 33.97 -19.55 -17.85
N GLY A 487 33.39 -20.17 -16.81
CA GLY A 487 34.08 -21.19 -16.04
C GLY A 487 35.01 -20.61 -14.98
N SER A 488 36.29 -20.41 -15.30
CA SER A 488 37.33 -20.14 -14.28
C SER A 488 37.12 -18.85 -13.48
N GLY A 489 36.44 -17.85 -14.05
CA GLY A 489 36.27 -16.55 -13.41
C GLY A 489 37.50 -15.65 -13.43
N ASP A 490 38.56 -16.04 -14.13
CA ASP A 490 39.73 -15.18 -14.34
C ASP A 490 39.35 -13.94 -15.15
N ILE A 491 40.09 -12.86 -14.97
CA ILE A 491 39.87 -11.64 -15.74
C ILE A 491 40.06 -11.94 -17.23
N SER A 492 39.08 -11.55 -18.06
CA SER A 492 39.12 -11.74 -19.50
C SER A 492 38.73 -10.47 -20.24
N TYR A 493 39.53 -10.12 -21.25
CA TYR A 493 39.27 -9.01 -22.16
C TYR A 493 39.00 -9.50 -23.59
N GLU A 494 38.85 -10.82 -23.77
CA GLU A 494 38.64 -11.42 -25.08
C GLU A 494 37.24 -11.09 -25.61
N PRO A 495 37.12 -10.54 -26.83
CA PRO A 495 35.82 -10.12 -27.39
C PRO A 495 34.77 -11.24 -27.42
N VAL A 496 35.20 -12.47 -27.75
CA VAL A 496 34.30 -13.64 -27.82
C VAL A 496 33.78 -14.05 -26.45
N ASN A 497 34.61 -13.93 -25.39
CA ASN A 497 34.17 -14.17 -24.02
C ASN A 497 33.18 -13.10 -23.56
N HIS A 498 33.46 -11.84 -23.88
CA HIS A 498 32.56 -10.75 -23.52
C HIS A 498 31.16 -10.91 -24.16
N ASP A 499 31.10 -11.19 -25.47
CA ASP A 499 29.81 -11.46 -26.14
C ASP A 499 29.07 -12.65 -25.49
N LEU A 500 29.78 -13.75 -25.22
CA LEU A 500 29.22 -14.92 -24.56
C LEU A 500 28.63 -14.57 -23.18
N MET A 501 29.43 -13.94 -22.32
CA MET A 501 29.03 -13.64 -20.94
C MET A 501 27.88 -12.63 -20.86
N VAL A 502 27.87 -11.63 -21.76
CA VAL A 502 26.73 -10.71 -21.91
C VAL A 502 25.46 -11.46 -22.28
N ARG A 503 25.51 -12.32 -23.30
CA ARG A 503 24.35 -13.12 -23.73
C ARG A 503 23.88 -14.09 -22.65
N LEU A 504 24.79 -14.72 -21.92
CA LEU A 504 24.45 -15.64 -20.83
C LEU A 504 23.72 -14.92 -19.69
N ARG A 505 24.19 -13.73 -19.28
CA ARG A 505 23.51 -12.94 -18.24
C ARG A 505 22.09 -12.55 -18.67
N GLN A 506 21.89 -12.19 -19.94
CA GLN A 506 20.57 -11.90 -20.49
C GLN A 506 19.69 -13.16 -20.57
N ALA A 507 20.19 -14.24 -21.16
CA ALA A 507 19.49 -15.50 -21.30
C ALA A 507 19.08 -16.09 -19.94
N LYS A 508 19.87 -15.87 -18.89
CA LYS A 508 19.53 -16.25 -17.52
C LYS A 508 18.26 -15.56 -17.03
N ILE A 509 18.14 -14.24 -17.23
CA ILE A 509 16.94 -13.49 -16.84
C ILE A 509 15.74 -13.89 -17.68
N ASP A 510 15.92 -14.05 -19.00
CA ASP A 510 14.85 -14.48 -19.89
C ASP A 510 14.39 -15.92 -19.61
N GLY A 511 15.28 -16.77 -19.08
CA GLY A 511 15.02 -18.15 -18.68
C GLY A 511 14.44 -18.31 -17.27
N ILE A 512 14.16 -17.23 -16.54
CA ILE A 512 13.47 -17.32 -15.25
C ILE A 512 12.06 -17.85 -15.47
N SER A 513 11.75 -18.99 -14.88
CA SER A 513 10.41 -19.59 -14.95
C SER A 513 9.44 -18.76 -14.12
N VAL A 514 8.44 -18.20 -14.81
CA VAL A 514 7.34 -17.43 -14.24
C VAL A 514 6.00 -17.98 -14.75
N PRO A 515 4.92 -17.95 -13.95
CA PRO A 515 3.59 -18.33 -14.40
C PRO A 515 3.11 -17.50 -15.59
N ASP A 516 2.25 -18.12 -16.40
CA ASP A 516 1.51 -17.42 -17.45
C ASP A 516 0.61 -16.32 -16.85
N LEU A 517 0.40 -15.27 -17.64
CA LEU A 517 -0.51 -14.19 -17.29
C LEU A 517 -1.95 -14.69 -17.31
N GLU A 518 -2.61 -14.63 -16.15
CA GLU A 518 -4.04 -14.81 -16.02
C GLU A 518 -4.79 -13.51 -16.34
N VAL A 519 -5.93 -13.64 -17.02
CA VAL A 519 -6.79 -12.51 -17.40
C VAL A 519 -8.17 -12.70 -16.79
N ASP A 520 -8.65 -11.69 -16.06
CA ASP A 520 -10.03 -11.59 -15.59
C ASP A 520 -10.94 -11.14 -16.75
N ASP A 521 -11.35 -12.14 -17.54
CA ASP A 521 -12.27 -12.04 -18.66
C ASP A 521 -13.30 -13.19 -18.61
N PRO A 522 -14.32 -13.09 -17.74
CA PRO A 522 -15.23 -14.20 -17.45
C PRO A 522 -16.10 -14.63 -18.65
N THR A 523 -16.32 -13.74 -19.61
CA THR A 523 -17.11 -14.02 -20.82
C THR A 523 -16.23 -14.42 -22.01
N GLY A 524 -14.94 -14.07 -21.99
CA GLY A 524 -13.99 -14.37 -23.05
C GLY A 524 -14.22 -13.56 -24.33
N ASP A 525 -15.10 -12.56 -24.28
CA ASP A 525 -15.50 -11.74 -25.43
C ASP A 525 -15.28 -10.24 -25.19
N ALA A 526 -14.39 -9.88 -24.25
CA ALA A 526 -14.07 -8.49 -23.96
C ALA A 526 -13.46 -7.74 -25.17
N GLU A 527 -13.89 -6.50 -25.37
CA GLU A 527 -13.44 -5.64 -26.47
C GLU A 527 -12.26 -4.73 -26.06
N LEU A 528 -12.06 -4.59 -24.75
CA LEU A 528 -11.02 -3.77 -24.14
C LEU A 528 -10.30 -4.57 -23.04
N LEU A 529 -8.98 -4.58 -23.07
CA LEU A 529 -8.13 -5.04 -21.97
C LEU A 529 -7.54 -3.84 -21.22
N LEU A 530 -7.81 -3.76 -19.92
CA LEU A 530 -7.01 -2.93 -19.02
C LEU A 530 -5.86 -3.75 -18.46
N ILE A 531 -4.63 -3.28 -18.65
CA ILE A 531 -3.43 -3.91 -18.11
C ILE A 531 -2.71 -2.96 -17.14
N GLY A 532 -2.43 -3.45 -15.93
CA GLY A 532 -1.76 -2.68 -14.88
C GLY A 532 -0.72 -3.49 -14.13
N TRP A 533 -0.05 -2.83 -13.19
CA TRP A 533 0.92 -3.40 -12.26
C TRP A 533 0.93 -2.57 -10.96
N GLY A 534 1.41 -3.13 -9.85
CA GLY A 534 1.46 -2.41 -8.57
C GLY A 534 0.07 -2.01 -8.02
N SER A 535 -0.01 -0.87 -7.32
CA SER A 535 -1.24 -0.38 -6.69
C SER A 535 -2.41 -0.08 -7.64
N SER A 536 -2.17 -0.04 -8.96
CA SER A 536 -3.24 0.11 -9.95
C SER A 536 -4.20 -1.09 -10.02
N TYR A 537 -3.82 -2.25 -9.46
CA TYR A 537 -4.65 -3.46 -9.41
C TYR A 537 -6.08 -3.19 -8.92
N GLY A 538 -6.18 -2.53 -7.77
CA GLY A 538 -7.46 -2.30 -7.11
C GLY A 538 -8.40 -1.39 -7.92
N PRO A 539 -7.98 -0.16 -8.26
CA PRO A 539 -8.79 0.75 -9.06
C PRO A 539 -9.20 0.18 -10.42
N ILE A 540 -8.29 -0.53 -11.11
CA ILE A 540 -8.60 -1.16 -12.39
C ILE A 540 -9.62 -2.30 -12.21
N GLY A 541 -9.36 -3.21 -11.27
CA GLY A 541 -10.23 -4.35 -11.00
C GLY A 541 -11.64 -3.92 -10.61
N GLU A 542 -11.77 -2.94 -9.72
CA GLU A 542 -13.07 -2.42 -9.28
C GLU A 542 -13.81 -1.70 -10.41
N ALA A 543 -13.12 -0.90 -11.23
CA ALA A 543 -13.73 -0.25 -12.38
C ALA A 543 -14.23 -1.25 -13.43
N CYS A 544 -13.45 -2.31 -13.71
CA CYS A 544 -13.87 -3.41 -14.59
C CYS A 544 -15.08 -4.15 -14.02
N ARG A 545 -15.10 -4.47 -12.73
CA ARG A 545 -16.26 -5.06 -12.05
C ARG A 545 -17.50 -4.18 -12.20
N ARG A 546 -17.41 -2.87 -11.94
CA ARG A 546 -18.51 -1.90 -12.10
C ARG A 546 -18.98 -1.77 -13.55
N ALA A 547 -18.06 -1.76 -14.51
CA ALA A 547 -18.36 -1.65 -15.93
C ALA A 547 -19.10 -2.90 -16.46
N ARG A 548 -18.65 -4.10 -16.07
CA ARG A 548 -19.30 -5.36 -16.45
C ARG A 548 -20.72 -5.48 -15.91
N ARG A 549 -20.99 -5.00 -14.68
CA ARG A 549 -22.38 -4.93 -14.16
C ARG A 549 -23.31 -4.07 -15.02
N LYS A 550 -22.76 -3.15 -15.82
CA LYS A 550 -23.50 -2.31 -16.79
C LYS A 550 -23.50 -2.90 -18.21
N GLY A 551 -23.06 -4.15 -18.38
CA GLY A 551 -23.00 -4.84 -19.67
C GLY A 551 -21.82 -4.45 -20.55
N ILE A 552 -20.82 -3.75 -20.03
CA ILE A 552 -19.62 -3.36 -20.78
C ILE A 552 -18.64 -4.54 -20.83
N LYS A 553 -18.15 -4.85 -22.03
CA LYS A 553 -17.23 -5.96 -22.32
C LYS A 553 -15.77 -5.54 -22.10
N VAL A 554 -15.30 -5.66 -20.86
CA VAL A 554 -13.94 -5.25 -20.47
C VAL A 554 -13.24 -6.34 -19.63
N ALA A 555 -11.98 -6.61 -19.99
CA ALA A 555 -11.07 -7.52 -19.32
C ALA A 555 -10.06 -6.76 -18.47
N HIS A 556 -9.51 -7.44 -17.45
CA HIS A 556 -8.44 -6.94 -16.60
C HIS A 556 -7.30 -7.95 -16.54
N ALA A 557 -6.07 -7.49 -16.78
CA ALA A 557 -4.86 -8.27 -16.51
C ALA A 557 -3.90 -7.47 -15.61
N HIS A 558 -3.17 -8.20 -14.77
CA HIS A 558 -2.24 -7.59 -13.82
C HIS A 558 -0.87 -8.25 -13.86
N LEU A 559 0.19 -7.45 -14.01
CA LEU A 559 1.55 -7.93 -14.13
C LEU A 559 2.25 -7.92 -12.76
N ARG A 560 2.51 -9.11 -12.21
CA ARG A 560 3.49 -9.30 -11.11
C ARG A 560 4.91 -9.28 -11.64
N TYR A 561 5.16 -10.02 -12.73
CA TYR A 561 6.48 -10.18 -13.33
C TYR A 561 6.65 -9.13 -14.43
N LEU A 562 7.60 -8.23 -14.22
CA LEU A 562 7.92 -7.12 -15.13
C LEU A 562 9.21 -7.40 -15.90
N ASN A 563 10.12 -8.21 -15.35
CA ASN A 563 11.25 -8.78 -16.06
C ASN A 563 11.68 -10.13 -15.45
N PRO A 564 11.64 -11.25 -16.21
CA PRO A 564 11.00 -11.37 -17.51
C PRO A 564 9.47 -11.16 -17.41
N PHE A 565 8.83 -10.88 -18.54
CA PHE A 565 7.37 -10.94 -18.60
C PHE A 565 6.89 -12.40 -18.74
N PRO A 566 5.63 -12.71 -18.37
CA PRO A 566 5.02 -13.98 -18.70
C PRO A 566 5.12 -14.32 -20.19
N ALA A 567 5.42 -15.58 -20.52
CA ALA A 567 5.67 -16.00 -21.90
C ALA A 567 4.47 -15.79 -22.82
N ASN A 568 3.25 -15.99 -22.29
CA ASN A 568 1.99 -15.80 -23.03
C ASN A 568 1.58 -14.32 -23.22
N LEU A 569 2.27 -13.34 -22.62
CA LEU A 569 1.83 -11.94 -22.60
C LEU A 569 1.60 -11.37 -24.00
N GLY A 570 2.50 -11.67 -24.95
CA GLY A 570 2.36 -11.18 -26.33
C GLY A 570 1.12 -11.73 -27.05
N GLU A 571 0.71 -12.96 -26.75
CA GLU A 571 -0.54 -13.53 -27.28
C GLU A 571 -1.75 -12.88 -26.62
N VAL A 572 -1.73 -12.75 -25.29
CA VAL A 572 -2.79 -12.10 -24.51
C VAL A 572 -3.06 -10.69 -25.03
N LEU A 573 -2.01 -9.87 -25.21
CA LEU A 573 -2.16 -8.49 -25.68
C LEU A 573 -2.79 -8.41 -27.08
N ARG A 574 -2.47 -9.35 -27.99
CA ARG A 574 -3.00 -9.35 -29.37
C ARG A 574 -4.43 -9.86 -29.47
N ARG A 575 -4.92 -10.57 -28.46
CA ARG A 575 -6.29 -11.12 -28.43
C ARG A 575 -7.34 -10.03 -28.33
N TYR A 576 -7.01 -8.89 -27.72
CA TYR A 576 -7.96 -7.82 -27.45
C TYR A 576 -7.89 -6.73 -28.53
N PRO A 577 -9.05 -6.25 -29.04
CA PRO A 577 -9.10 -5.15 -30.02
C PRO A 577 -8.44 -3.87 -29.53
N GLN A 578 -8.59 -3.55 -28.25
CA GLN A 578 -7.98 -2.39 -27.61
C GLN A 578 -7.27 -2.83 -26.32
N VAL A 579 -6.07 -2.29 -26.11
CA VAL A 579 -5.32 -2.46 -24.85
C VAL A 579 -5.01 -1.08 -24.28
N VAL A 580 -5.34 -0.87 -23.01
CA VAL A 580 -5.09 0.37 -22.28
C VAL A 580 -4.30 0.08 -21.02
N ALA A 581 -3.27 0.87 -20.75
CA ALA A 581 -2.45 0.82 -19.55
C ALA A 581 -2.64 2.09 -18.71
N PRO A 582 -3.48 2.06 -17.66
CA PRO A 582 -3.53 3.12 -16.66
C PRO A 582 -2.26 3.08 -15.80
N GLU A 583 -1.49 4.16 -15.79
CA GLU A 583 -0.22 4.20 -15.09
C GLU A 583 0.04 5.54 -14.41
N MET A 584 0.59 5.48 -13.19
CA MET A 584 0.90 6.67 -12.38
C MET A 584 2.25 7.28 -12.77
N ASN A 585 2.44 7.46 -14.08
CA ASN A 585 3.60 8.05 -14.73
C ASN A 585 3.17 8.47 -16.17
N LEU A 586 4.12 8.82 -17.05
CA LEU A 586 3.86 9.26 -18.42
C LEU A 586 3.99 8.16 -19.51
N GLY A 587 3.71 6.89 -19.20
CA GLY A 587 3.65 5.81 -20.19
C GLY A 587 4.83 4.82 -20.16
N GLN A 588 5.46 4.58 -19.02
CA GLN A 588 6.60 3.67 -18.90
C GLN A 588 6.25 2.21 -19.23
N LEU A 589 5.14 1.68 -18.70
CA LEU A 589 4.73 0.31 -19.01
C LEU A 589 4.31 0.20 -20.48
N ALA A 590 3.47 1.13 -20.95
CA ALA A 590 3.05 1.17 -22.35
C ALA A 590 4.25 1.23 -23.30
N PHE A 591 5.28 2.01 -22.99
CA PHE A 591 6.52 2.09 -23.76
C PHE A 591 7.21 0.73 -23.87
N VAL A 592 7.39 0.02 -22.74
CA VAL A 592 8.05 -1.29 -22.71
C VAL A 592 7.24 -2.34 -23.46
N LEU A 593 5.92 -2.40 -23.26
CA LEU A 593 5.04 -3.38 -23.92
C LEU A 593 4.99 -3.17 -25.44
N ARG A 594 4.89 -1.92 -25.91
CA ARG A 594 4.98 -1.57 -27.32
C ARG A 594 6.32 -2.00 -27.92
N GLY A 595 7.42 -1.68 -27.22
CA GLY A 595 8.78 -2.02 -27.65
C GLY A 595 9.02 -3.52 -27.78
N LYS A 596 8.46 -4.34 -26.87
CA LYS A 596 8.65 -5.81 -26.89
C LYS A 596 7.66 -6.56 -27.79
N PHE A 597 6.39 -6.15 -27.87
CA PHE A 597 5.33 -6.97 -28.48
C PHE A 597 4.72 -6.39 -29.75
N LEU A 598 5.03 -5.13 -30.09
CA LEU A 598 4.47 -4.39 -31.23
C LEU A 598 2.93 -4.33 -31.21
N VAL A 599 2.35 -4.27 -30.00
CA VAL A 599 0.91 -4.05 -29.78
C VAL A 599 0.69 -2.60 -29.41
N ASP A 600 -0.35 -1.96 -29.96
CA ASP A 600 -0.71 -0.58 -29.61
C ASP A 600 -1.37 -0.50 -28.22
N VAL A 601 -0.53 -0.45 -27.19
CA VAL A 601 -0.95 -0.26 -25.80
C VAL A 601 -1.15 1.23 -25.51
N GLN A 602 -2.38 1.69 -25.36
CA GLN A 602 -2.69 3.09 -25.08
C GLN A 602 -2.42 3.44 -23.61
N SER A 603 -1.52 4.38 -23.35
CA SER A 603 -1.23 4.84 -21.98
C SER A 603 -2.30 5.81 -21.48
N VAL A 604 -2.70 5.67 -20.22
CA VAL A 604 -3.47 6.68 -19.49
C VAL A 604 -2.68 7.14 -18.29
N SER A 605 -2.28 8.40 -18.33
CA SER A 605 -1.30 8.94 -17.39
C SER A 605 -1.97 9.64 -16.20
N LYS A 606 -1.43 9.41 -14.99
CA LYS A 606 -1.75 10.17 -13.78
C LYS A 606 -0.50 10.50 -12.98
N VAL A 607 -0.05 11.75 -13.07
CA VAL A 607 1.18 12.26 -12.42
C VAL A 607 0.86 13.31 -11.35
N GLN A 608 -0.02 12.93 -10.42
CA GLN A 608 -0.56 13.84 -9.40
C GLN A 608 -0.16 13.46 -7.97
N GLY A 609 0.73 12.47 -7.79
CA GLY A 609 1.12 11.98 -6.47
C GLY A 609 0.01 11.26 -5.70
N VAL A 610 -1.03 10.76 -6.40
CA VAL A 610 -2.19 10.08 -5.80
C VAL A 610 -2.61 8.90 -6.66
N ALA A 611 -3.14 7.86 -6.00
CA ALA A 611 -3.66 6.66 -6.65
C ALA A 611 -4.82 6.98 -7.62
N PHE A 612 -5.03 6.11 -8.61
CA PHE A 612 -6.23 6.16 -9.44
C PHE A 612 -7.48 5.89 -8.60
N LEU A 613 -8.57 6.56 -8.96
CA LEU A 613 -9.92 6.22 -8.49
C LEU A 613 -10.56 5.23 -9.47
N ALA A 614 -11.35 4.28 -8.98
CA ALA A 614 -12.12 3.37 -9.83
C ALA A 614 -13.09 4.15 -10.75
N ASP A 615 -13.67 5.24 -10.28
CA ASP A 615 -14.50 6.13 -11.11
C ASP A 615 -13.73 6.85 -12.23
N GLU A 616 -12.44 7.17 -12.01
CA GLU A 616 -11.57 7.69 -13.06
C GLU A 616 -11.32 6.62 -14.12
N ILE A 617 -10.98 5.40 -13.71
CA ILE A 617 -10.81 4.28 -14.64
C ILE A 617 -12.13 3.95 -15.36
N GLY A 618 -13.27 4.08 -14.70
CA GLY A 618 -14.57 3.95 -15.33
C GLY A 618 -14.81 4.96 -16.46
N ARG A 619 -14.29 6.19 -16.33
CA ARG A 619 -14.28 7.18 -17.42
C ARG A 619 -13.32 6.79 -18.54
N VAL A 620 -12.15 6.25 -18.20
CA VAL A 620 -11.17 5.74 -19.17
C VAL A 620 -11.77 4.63 -20.03
N ILE A 621 -12.46 3.66 -19.42
CA ILE A 621 -13.13 2.57 -20.14
C ILE A 621 -14.11 3.14 -21.18
N ARG A 622 -14.92 4.14 -20.79
CA ARG A 622 -15.88 4.78 -21.70
C ARG A 622 -15.18 5.56 -22.82
N ALA A 623 -14.09 6.26 -22.51
CA ALA A 623 -13.34 7.02 -23.51
C ALA A 623 -12.60 6.10 -24.51
N ALA A 624 -12.06 4.97 -24.05
CA ALA A 624 -11.42 3.97 -24.89
C ALA A 624 -12.40 3.36 -25.91
N LEU A 625 -13.53 2.85 -25.42
CA LEU A 625 -14.59 2.27 -26.25
C LEU A 625 -15.28 3.32 -27.14
N GLY A 626 -15.31 4.59 -26.69
CA GLY A 626 -15.82 5.72 -27.45
C GLY A 626 -14.84 6.30 -28.48
N GLY A 627 -13.59 5.84 -28.51
CA GLY A 627 -12.56 6.34 -29.43
C GLY A 627 -12.00 7.73 -29.11
N THR A 628 -12.27 8.28 -27.93
CA THR A 628 -11.86 9.64 -27.52
C THR A 628 -10.67 9.66 -26.55
N LEU A 629 -10.11 8.49 -26.22
CA LEU A 629 -9.05 8.38 -25.20
C LEU A 629 -7.82 9.23 -25.53
N ALA A 630 -7.35 9.21 -26.77
CA ALA A 630 -6.18 9.98 -27.19
C ALA A 630 -6.41 11.50 -27.09
N GLU A 631 -7.60 11.97 -27.40
CA GLU A 631 -7.99 13.39 -27.26
C GLU A 631 -7.96 13.79 -25.78
N VAL A 632 -8.58 12.99 -24.92
CA VAL A 632 -8.61 13.21 -23.46
C VAL A 632 -7.20 13.27 -22.86
N GLU A 633 -6.28 12.39 -23.27
CA GLU A 633 -4.90 12.41 -22.77
C GLU A 633 -4.10 13.61 -23.30
N ASN A 634 -4.27 13.98 -24.57
CA ASN A 634 -3.60 15.15 -25.15
C ASN A 634 -4.04 16.45 -24.47
N ASP A 635 -5.33 16.56 -24.16
CA ASP A 635 -5.90 17.72 -23.46
C ASP A 635 -5.28 17.94 -22.08
N LYS A 636 -4.90 16.88 -21.34
CA LYS A 636 -4.22 17.03 -20.04
C LYS A 636 -2.95 17.85 -20.14
N THR A 637 -2.12 17.56 -21.15
CA THR A 637 -0.86 18.27 -21.38
C THR A 637 -1.12 19.70 -21.86
N MET A 638 -2.08 19.88 -22.75
CA MET A 638 -2.48 21.20 -23.25
C MET A 638 -2.97 22.10 -22.10
N VAL A 639 -3.86 21.60 -21.25
CA VAL A 639 -4.37 22.29 -20.05
C VAL A 639 -3.23 22.63 -19.10
N ALA A 640 -2.32 21.69 -18.84
CA ALA A 640 -1.15 21.94 -17.99
C ALA A 640 -0.27 23.09 -18.55
N ARG A 641 -0.02 23.10 -19.87
CA ARG A 641 0.74 24.17 -20.54
C ARG A 641 0.02 25.51 -20.49
N MET A 642 -1.30 25.53 -20.70
CA MET A 642 -2.10 26.76 -20.58
C MET A 642 -2.06 27.32 -19.16
N ALA A 643 -2.19 26.47 -18.14
CA ALA A 643 -2.12 26.88 -16.74
C ALA A 643 -0.72 27.41 -16.34
N ALA A 644 0.34 26.89 -16.97
CA ALA A 644 1.71 27.32 -16.71
C ALA A 644 2.13 28.62 -17.44
N ALA A 645 1.41 29.03 -18.48
CA ALA A 645 1.74 30.21 -19.28
C ALA A 645 1.47 31.50 -18.48
N THR A 646 2.48 31.95 -17.73
CA THR A 646 2.42 33.17 -16.89
C THR A 646 3.05 34.39 -17.56
N VAL A 647 3.61 34.25 -18.77
CA VAL A 647 4.17 35.36 -19.55
C VAL A 647 3.26 35.67 -20.74
N GLY A 648 2.41 36.70 -20.60
CA GLY A 648 1.80 37.41 -21.73
C GLY A 648 0.28 37.57 -21.73
N ALA A 649 -0.25 38.51 -20.93
CA ALA A 649 -1.37 39.38 -21.32
C ALA A 649 -1.35 40.70 -20.53
N SER A 650 -0.18 41.34 -20.44
CA SER A 650 -0.03 42.76 -20.13
C SER A 650 1.35 43.26 -20.57
N ALA A 651 1.43 43.62 -21.85
CA ALA A 651 2.34 44.65 -22.37
C ALA A 651 1.53 45.49 -23.37
#